data_AF-A0A9D1NL48-F1
#
_entry.id   AF-A0A9D1NL48-F1
#
_cell.length_a   1.000
_cell.length_b   1.000
_cell.length_c   1.000
_cell.angle_alpha   90.00
_cell.angle_beta   90.00
_cell.angle_gamma   90.00
#
_symmetry.space_group_name_H-M   'P 1'
#
loop_
_entity.id
_entity.type
_entity.pdbx_description
1 polymer ?
#
loop_
_entity_poly.entity_id
_entity_poly.type
_entity_poly.pdbx_seq_one_letter_code
_entity_poly.pdbx_strand_id
1 'polypeptide(L)'
;MSTDTDDIIRLGPEIFAKDAKGALQTRIGTIFLRTPGLVTIRGIHAMQRLAFIDAVNKRRVAQGLPKLTPREEEAEIAESVDLLFDENYALIRPDPDNMPVAIRGDEFLQKFVSKRKIRYLNIQNRQVRDALRTRGEAWRMAPVPRFEEEIRALIENARVGIDGRAIYYYNHLTGTRFLTLGAFRSLGDLPAEELRVLLEEIHVNAGRTNRFANPEIDSLPHGALPAELVQGMDFAAMDEPTLRATYRRLLDAFTAAVDDPCLRDDDPDDPGWRKALSAALIEAPNETGVSSVIEGLSPEYFMQIEWLPGGRVEEGELFFDPIFQEADRHPDDEALSHLCDPRARAILFNYVREYSQIEYVNIGRTRRSLSQRKGQGPRALVYIVELKERHRPRPQVKIIRIQRWTVATHLAAGRPLLQAIIDAEDYTDYVMDRRLGARQLGMHLPPLMMPRTFREVVKAPDGTTHSVQTGYFERDYISGFATNKIPETFYASSAFRQGLCRLLGQAAAPNIIVGRAAVEGGRTIFDDGDEVILLNAFQLPDRLILAEPTGSFVNYKRPYGETIADYAAAMNRRKHLFPDFKLAARTFVESFEDELTRIQRLYRERRAGFDGLFRDRPIDENGSISWRWKCVLERLDNVNAHALARQLMDCIDL
;
A
#
# COMPACT_ATOMS: atom_id res chain seq x y z
N MET A 1 -16.69 -29.24 -21.37
CA MET A 1 -16.66 -29.88 -22.71
C MET A 1 -15.52 -29.20 -23.46
N SER A 2 -14.26 -29.59 -23.25
CA SER A 2 -13.49 -30.69 -23.90
C SER A 2 -13.11 -30.36 -25.35
N THR A 3 -11.89 -29.83 -25.56
CA THR A 3 -10.91 -30.12 -26.65
C THR A 3 -9.80 -29.03 -26.81
N ASP A 4 -9.13 -28.55 -25.75
CA ASP A 4 -8.12 -27.47 -25.91
C ASP A 4 -6.79 -27.69 -25.16
N THR A 5 -6.62 -28.85 -24.51
CA THR A 5 -5.41 -29.16 -23.72
C THR A 5 -4.33 -29.95 -24.47
N ASP A 6 -4.65 -30.54 -25.63
CA ASP A 6 -3.71 -31.42 -26.36
C ASP A 6 -2.68 -30.67 -27.23
N ASP A 7 -2.76 -29.34 -27.33
CA ASP A 7 -1.89 -28.57 -28.22
C ASP A 7 -0.82 -27.72 -27.51
N ILE A 8 -0.76 -27.79 -26.17
CA ILE A 8 0.18 -26.99 -25.37
C ILE A 8 1.48 -27.75 -25.13
N ILE A 9 2.61 -27.16 -25.51
CA ILE A 9 3.94 -27.71 -25.21
C ILE A 9 4.30 -27.41 -23.74
N ARG A 10 4.52 -28.46 -22.93
CA ARG A 10 4.95 -28.33 -21.53
C ARG A 10 6.32 -28.97 -21.34
N LEU A 11 7.29 -28.21 -20.85
CA LEU A 11 8.64 -28.70 -20.57
C LEU A 11 9.03 -28.38 -19.13
N GLY A 12 9.39 -29.39 -18.34
CA GLY A 12 9.76 -29.22 -16.93
C GLY A 12 8.63 -29.57 -15.95
N PRO A 13 8.85 -29.40 -14.64
CA PRO A 13 7.90 -29.76 -13.60
C PRO A 13 6.70 -28.79 -13.54
N GLU A 14 5.64 -29.21 -12.83
CA GLU A 14 4.48 -28.34 -12.60
C GLU A 14 4.87 -27.10 -11.77
N ILE A 15 4.11 -26.01 -11.95
CA ILE A 15 4.29 -24.79 -11.16
C ILE A 15 4.03 -25.12 -9.69
N PHE A 16 4.91 -24.65 -8.80
CA PHE A 16 4.91 -24.93 -7.36
C PHE A 16 5.23 -26.39 -6.97
N ALA A 17 5.65 -27.25 -7.89
CA ALA A 17 6.13 -28.58 -7.54
C ALA A 17 7.34 -28.48 -6.59
N LYS A 18 7.27 -29.21 -5.47
CA LYS A 18 8.33 -29.26 -4.46
C LYS A 18 9.16 -30.54 -4.60
N ASP A 19 10.44 -30.47 -4.27
CA ASP A 19 11.33 -31.63 -4.19
C ASP A 19 11.17 -32.37 -2.84
N ALA A 20 11.94 -33.45 -2.64
CA ALA A 20 11.91 -34.22 -1.41
C ALA A 20 12.31 -33.43 -0.15
N LYS A 21 12.95 -32.27 -0.30
CA LYS A 21 13.36 -31.37 0.78
C LYS A 21 12.34 -30.25 1.02
N GLY A 22 11.23 -30.25 0.29
CA GLY A 22 10.19 -29.22 0.40
C GLY A 22 10.50 -27.91 -0.33
N ALA A 23 11.60 -27.85 -1.10
CA ALA A 23 11.99 -26.70 -1.90
C ALA A 23 11.36 -26.75 -3.29
N LEU A 24 11.08 -25.60 -3.89
CA LEU A 24 10.58 -25.53 -5.28
C LEU A 24 11.56 -26.20 -6.24
N GLN A 25 11.06 -27.10 -7.10
CA GLN A 25 11.87 -27.78 -8.11
C GLN A 25 12.45 -26.80 -9.14
N THR A 26 11.73 -25.71 -9.39
CA THR A 26 12.11 -24.60 -10.26
C THR A 26 11.58 -23.28 -9.71
N ARG A 27 12.35 -22.20 -9.90
CA ARG A 27 11.99 -20.84 -9.48
C ARG A 27 11.75 -19.90 -10.66
N ILE A 28 11.84 -20.40 -11.89
CA ILE A 28 11.68 -19.60 -13.11
C ILE A 28 10.82 -20.35 -14.13
N GLY A 29 10.13 -19.61 -14.97
CA GLY A 29 9.41 -20.14 -16.12
C GLY A 29 9.31 -19.15 -17.27
N THR A 30 8.99 -19.64 -18.46
CA THR A 30 8.71 -18.80 -19.62
C THR A 30 7.47 -19.33 -20.33
N ILE A 31 6.51 -18.44 -20.56
CA ILE A 31 5.32 -18.69 -21.37
C ILE A 31 5.61 -18.29 -22.81
N PHE A 32 5.12 -19.09 -23.75
CA PHE A 32 5.10 -18.78 -25.18
C PHE A 32 3.66 -18.68 -25.66
N LEU A 33 3.33 -17.58 -26.32
CA LEU A 33 1.95 -17.26 -26.73
C LEU A 33 1.67 -17.54 -28.20
N ARG A 34 2.69 -17.49 -29.06
CA ARG A 34 2.55 -17.68 -30.51
C ARG A 34 2.35 -19.15 -30.83
N THR A 35 3.30 -20.00 -30.41
CA THR A 35 3.04 -21.43 -30.21
C THR A 35 2.76 -21.66 -28.72
N PRO A 36 1.54 -22.04 -28.30
CA PRO A 36 1.19 -22.15 -26.89
C PRO A 36 2.10 -23.10 -26.11
N GLY A 37 2.80 -22.57 -25.12
CA GLY A 37 3.73 -23.38 -24.32
C GLY A 37 4.11 -22.79 -22.97
N LEU A 38 4.53 -23.68 -22.08
CA LEU A 38 5.05 -23.36 -20.76
C LEU A 38 6.34 -24.16 -20.51
N VAL A 39 7.42 -23.44 -20.21
CA VAL A 39 8.72 -24.04 -19.88
C VAL A 39 9.10 -23.67 -18.45
N THR A 40 9.43 -24.65 -17.63
CA THR A 40 9.74 -24.52 -16.20
C THR A 40 11.03 -25.26 -15.80
N ILE A 41 11.91 -25.56 -16.77
CA ILE A 41 13.22 -26.18 -16.51
C ILE A 41 14.16 -25.22 -15.74
N ARG A 42 15.15 -25.77 -15.02
CA ARG A 42 16.14 -24.96 -14.27
C ARG A 42 17.06 -24.14 -15.20
N GLY A 43 17.75 -23.16 -14.63
CA GLY A 43 18.71 -22.29 -15.34
C GLY A 43 18.22 -20.86 -15.48
N ILE A 44 18.38 -20.28 -16.67
CA ILE A 44 17.96 -18.92 -17.01
C ILE A 44 16.93 -18.89 -18.16
N HIS A 45 16.16 -17.82 -18.31
CA HIS A 45 15.12 -17.72 -19.35
C HIS A 45 15.66 -17.90 -20.78
N ALA A 46 16.91 -17.52 -21.05
CA ALA A 46 17.54 -17.76 -22.35
C ALA A 46 17.64 -19.27 -22.68
N MET A 47 17.97 -20.11 -21.69
CA MET A 47 18.02 -21.56 -21.86
C MET A 47 16.62 -22.15 -22.06
N GLN A 48 15.61 -21.63 -21.34
CA GLN A 48 14.22 -22.05 -21.51
C GLN A 48 13.70 -21.76 -22.92
N ARG A 49 14.09 -20.63 -23.52
CA ARG A 49 13.77 -20.29 -24.92
C ARG A 49 14.39 -21.25 -25.92
N LEU A 50 15.69 -21.57 -25.77
CA LEU A 50 16.35 -22.55 -26.63
C LEU A 50 15.67 -23.92 -26.55
N ALA A 51 15.38 -24.39 -25.33
CA ALA A 51 14.68 -25.66 -25.11
C ALA A 51 13.27 -25.67 -25.75
N PHE A 52 12.56 -24.55 -25.71
CA PHE A 52 11.26 -24.40 -26.36
C PHE A 52 11.37 -24.49 -27.87
N ILE A 53 12.27 -23.72 -28.49
CA ILE A 53 12.51 -23.73 -29.94
C ILE A 53 12.88 -25.14 -30.41
N ASP A 54 13.73 -25.85 -29.68
CA ASP A 54 14.07 -27.24 -29.97
C ASP A 54 12.85 -28.16 -29.94
N ALA A 55 11.96 -28.00 -28.96
CA ALA A 55 10.73 -28.78 -28.86
C ALA A 55 9.76 -28.48 -30.02
N VAL A 56 9.59 -27.21 -30.38
CA VAL A 56 8.77 -26.80 -31.53
C VAL A 56 9.34 -27.36 -32.83
N ASN A 57 10.66 -27.25 -33.03
CA ASN A 57 11.33 -27.79 -34.21
C ASN A 57 11.21 -29.31 -34.30
N LYS A 58 11.34 -30.04 -33.19
CA LYS A 58 11.09 -31.50 -33.13
C LYS A 58 9.65 -31.84 -33.54
N ARG A 59 8.67 -31.09 -33.03
CA ARG A 59 7.25 -31.28 -33.36
C ARG A 59 6.95 -31.00 -34.84
N ARG A 60 7.50 -29.92 -35.39
CA ARG A 60 7.37 -29.55 -36.82
C ARG A 60 7.97 -30.63 -37.73
N VAL A 61 9.17 -31.11 -37.42
CA VAL A 61 9.81 -32.20 -38.17
C VAL A 61 8.97 -33.48 -38.11
N ALA A 62 8.42 -33.83 -36.95
CA ALA A 62 7.51 -34.98 -36.82
C ALA A 62 6.22 -34.83 -37.65
N GLN A 63 5.79 -33.59 -37.91
CA GLN A 63 4.65 -33.25 -38.76
C GLN A 63 5.03 -33.04 -40.25
N GLY A 64 6.30 -33.29 -40.62
CA GLY A 64 6.79 -33.08 -41.99
C GLY A 64 6.98 -31.61 -42.39
N LEU A 65 6.93 -30.68 -41.44
CA LEU A 65 7.16 -29.26 -41.65
C LEU A 65 8.65 -28.90 -41.48
N PRO A 66 9.16 -27.90 -42.21
CA PRO A 66 10.52 -27.41 -41.99
C PRO A 66 10.67 -26.79 -40.59
N LYS A 67 11.89 -26.84 -40.04
CA LYS A 67 12.25 -26.11 -38.82
C LYS A 67 11.95 -24.61 -38.98
N LEU A 68 11.75 -23.93 -37.85
CA LEU A 68 11.60 -22.49 -37.80
C LEU A 68 12.82 -21.81 -38.43
N THR A 69 12.55 -20.74 -39.17
CA THR A 69 13.57 -19.81 -39.63
C THR A 69 14.02 -18.89 -38.49
N PRO A 70 15.20 -18.25 -38.56
CA PRO A 70 15.65 -17.34 -37.51
C PRO A 70 14.64 -16.23 -37.17
N ARG A 71 13.92 -15.72 -38.17
CA ARG A 71 12.87 -14.71 -37.99
C ARG A 71 11.64 -15.26 -37.24
N GLU A 72 11.29 -16.52 -37.48
CA GLU A 72 10.19 -17.17 -36.74
C GLU A 72 10.58 -17.52 -35.31
N GLU A 73 11.85 -17.90 -35.08
CA GLU A 73 12.39 -18.09 -33.72
C GLU A 73 12.39 -16.77 -32.93
N GLU A 74 12.84 -15.68 -33.55
CA GLU A 74 12.77 -14.34 -32.95
C GLU A 74 11.32 -13.94 -32.63
N ALA A 75 10.36 -14.26 -33.51
CA ALA A 75 8.93 -14.01 -33.26
C ALA A 75 8.36 -14.83 -32.10
N GLU A 76 8.74 -16.11 -31.94
CA GLU A 76 8.38 -16.91 -30.75
C GLU A 76 8.93 -16.28 -29.46
N ILE A 77 10.19 -15.83 -29.51
CA ILE A 77 10.86 -15.22 -28.35
C ILE A 77 10.24 -13.85 -28.01
N ALA A 78 9.90 -13.04 -29.02
CA ALA A 78 9.29 -11.73 -28.83
C ALA A 78 7.94 -11.82 -28.10
N GLU A 79 7.13 -12.83 -28.41
CA GLU A 79 5.84 -13.12 -27.75
C GLU A 79 5.97 -14.05 -26.52
N SER A 80 7.17 -14.15 -25.93
CA SER A 80 7.39 -14.87 -24.68
C SER A 80 7.33 -13.98 -23.44
N VAL A 81 6.81 -14.52 -22.34
CA VAL A 81 6.66 -13.84 -21.04
C VAL A 81 7.45 -14.57 -19.98
N ASP A 82 8.32 -13.84 -19.29
CA ASP A 82 9.16 -14.38 -18.21
C ASP A 82 8.39 -14.41 -16.88
N LEU A 83 8.51 -15.54 -16.18
CA LEU A 83 7.88 -15.82 -14.90
C LEU A 83 8.92 -16.15 -13.84
N LEU A 84 8.66 -15.70 -12.62
CA LEU A 84 9.43 -16.06 -11.43
C LEU A 84 8.49 -16.73 -10.43
N PHE A 85 8.96 -17.73 -9.71
CA PHE A 85 8.17 -18.46 -8.74
C PHE A 85 8.77 -18.32 -7.35
N ASP A 86 7.95 -17.87 -6.41
CA ASP A 86 8.18 -18.05 -4.97
C ASP A 86 7.20 -19.09 -4.42
N GLU A 87 7.24 -19.37 -3.11
CA GLU A 87 6.38 -20.40 -2.49
C GLU A 87 4.88 -20.09 -2.62
N ASN A 88 4.52 -18.83 -2.83
CA ASN A 88 3.18 -18.31 -2.80
C ASN A 88 2.67 -17.82 -4.14
N TYR A 89 3.55 -17.38 -5.05
CA TYR A 89 3.17 -16.65 -6.26
C TYR A 89 3.97 -17.04 -7.49
N ALA A 90 3.26 -16.98 -8.63
CA ALA A 90 3.82 -16.87 -9.96
C ALA A 90 3.84 -15.39 -10.35
N LEU A 91 5.04 -14.85 -10.45
CA LEU A 91 5.34 -13.45 -10.66
C LEU A 91 5.64 -13.22 -12.14
N ILE A 92 4.76 -12.52 -12.84
CA ILE A 92 4.97 -12.08 -14.21
C ILE A 92 5.97 -10.94 -14.20
N ARG A 93 7.01 -11.06 -15.04
CA ARG A 93 7.95 -9.97 -15.32
C ARG A 93 7.53 -9.27 -16.62
N PRO A 94 6.75 -8.18 -16.54
CA PRO A 94 6.25 -7.51 -17.73
C PRO A 94 7.35 -6.71 -18.44
N ASP A 95 7.24 -6.63 -19.76
CA ASP A 95 7.89 -5.60 -20.55
C ASP A 95 7.02 -4.33 -20.53
N PRO A 96 7.47 -3.22 -19.93
CA PRO A 96 6.70 -1.98 -19.85
C PRO A 96 6.22 -1.44 -21.21
N ASP A 97 7.02 -1.65 -22.25
CA ASP A 97 6.72 -1.18 -23.61
C ASP A 97 5.79 -2.15 -24.36
N ASN A 98 5.53 -3.34 -23.79
CA ASN A 98 4.67 -4.35 -24.38
C ASN A 98 3.78 -5.07 -23.35
N MET A 99 3.07 -4.29 -22.54
CA MET A 99 2.07 -4.79 -21.59
C MET A 99 1.00 -5.72 -22.20
N PRO A 100 0.53 -5.56 -23.46
CA PRO A 100 -0.42 -6.50 -24.05
C PRO A 100 0.05 -7.96 -24.07
N VAL A 101 1.34 -8.22 -24.30
CA VAL A 101 1.91 -9.58 -24.26
C VAL A 101 1.88 -10.10 -22.81
N ALA A 102 2.24 -9.28 -21.82
CA ALA A 102 2.20 -9.68 -20.42
C ALA A 102 0.77 -10.00 -19.93
N ILE A 103 -0.24 -9.28 -20.42
CA ILE A 103 -1.66 -9.54 -20.11
C ILE A 103 -2.14 -10.85 -20.75
N ARG A 104 -1.81 -11.11 -22.02
CA ARG A 104 -2.08 -12.40 -22.66
C ARG A 104 -1.36 -13.55 -21.95
N GLY A 105 -0.14 -13.31 -21.47
CA GLY A 105 0.63 -14.22 -20.62
C GLY A 105 -0.11 -14.59 -19.34
N ASP A 106 -0.67 -13.62 -18.63
CA ASP A 106 -1.50 -13.85 -17.44
C ASP A 106 -2.74 -14.71 -17.77
N GLU A 107 -3.50 -14.33 -18.79
CA GLU A 107 -4.69 -15.09 -19.22
C GLU A 107 -4.35 -16.54 -19.58
N PHE A 108 -3.19 -16.78 -20.20
CA PHE A 108 -2.69 -18.12 -20.46
C PHE A 108 -2.26 -18.84 -19.17
N LEU A 109 -1.56 -18.16 -18.27
CA LEU A 109 -1.08 -18.70 -16.99
C LEU A 109 -2.24 -19.15 -16.07
N GLN A 110 -3.37 -18.46 -16.14
CA GLN A 110 -4.59 -18.81 -15.39
C GLN A 110 -5.15 -20.21 -15.76
N LYS A 111 -4.71 -20.82 -16.87
CA LYS A 111 -5.03 -22.22 -17.21
C LYS A 111 -4.27 -23.24 -16.35
N PHE A 112 -3.21 -22.84 -15.66
CA PHE A 112 -2.31 -23.71 -14.88
C PHE A 112 -2.38 -23.45 -13.39
N VAL A 113 -2.56 -22.20 -12.98
CA VAL A 113 -2.62 -21.80 -11.57
C VAL A 113 -3.76 -20.82 -11.34
N SER A 114 -4.33 -20.83 -10.13
CA SER A 114 -5.38 -19.87 -9.76
C SER A 114 -4.90 -18.43 -9.98
N LYS A 115 -5.81 -17.57 -10.44
CA LYS A 115 -5.58 -16.13 -10.56
C LYS A 115 -5.03 -15.58 -9.24
N ARG A 116 -5.51 -16.01 -8.07
CA ARG A 116 -5.01 -15.52 -6.76
C ARG A 116 -3.51 -15.67 -6.54
N LYS A 117 -2.87 -16.62 -7.22
CA LYS A 117 -1.44 -16.93 -7.14
C LYS A 117 -0.59 -16.18 -8.17
N ILE A 118 -1.17 -15.36 -9.04
CA ILE A 118 -0.42 -14.64 -10.07
C ILE A 118 -0.28 -13.16 -9.67
N ARG A 119 0.93 -12.58 -9.78
CA ARG A 119 1.20 -11.15 -9.54
C ARG A 119 2.12 -10.57 -10.61
N TYR A 120 2.14 -9.25 -10.73
CA TYR A 120 3.03 -8.52 -11.64
C TYR A 120 4.16 -7.84 -10.90
N LEU A 121 5.37 -8.02 -11.41
CA LEU A 121 6.57 -7.29 -10.99
C LEU A 121 6.69 -5.96 -11.74
N ASN A 122 7.79 -5.23 -11.48
CA ASN A 122 8.09 -3.95 -12.11
C ASN A 122 7.02 -2.88 -11.89
N ILE A 123 6.42 -2.88 -10.71
CA ILE A 123 5.37 -1.92 -10.33
C ILE A 123 5.93 -0.50 -10.06
N GLN A 124 7.24 -0.31 -10.12
CA GLN A 124 7.89 1.00 -10.09
C GLN A 124 7.78 1.73 -11.43
N ASN A 125 7.68 0.97 -12.51
CA ASN A 125 7.43 1.52 -13.83
C ASN A 125 5.96 1.97 -13.97
N ARG A 126 5.77 3.21 -14.43
CA ARG A 126 4.44 3.82 -14.59
C ARG A 126 3.56 3.09 -15.62
N GLN A 127 4.12 2.63 -16.75
CA GLN A 127 3.35 1.96 -17.81
C GLN A 127 2.74 0.65 -17.28
N VAL A 128 3.50 -0.11 -16.48
CA VAL A 128 3.01 -1.33 -15.84
C VAL A 128 1.86 -1.03 -14.88
N ARG A 129 2.03 -0.04 -13.99
CA ARG A 129 0.97 0.36 -13.04
C ARG A 129 -0.28 0.84 -13.73
N ASP A 130 -0.14 1.73 -14.70
CA ASP A 130 -1.28 2.34 -15.40
C ASP A 130 -2.03 1.27 -16.21
N ALA A 131 -1.34 0.30 -16.81
CA ALA A 131 -1.97 -0.83 -17.48
C ALA A 131 -2.82 -1.70 -16.52
N LEU A 132 -2.30 -2.02 -15.33
CA LEU A 132 -3.04 -2.80 -14.33
C LEU A 132 -4.21 -2.00 -13.74
N ARG A 133 -4.01 -0.71 -13.44
CA ARG A 133 -5.06 0.17 -12.89
C ARG A 133 -6.21 0.35 -13.87
N THR A 134 -5.91 0.54 -15.16
CA THR A 134 -6.91 0.68 -16.22
C THR A 134 -7.80 -0.56 -16.35
N ARG A 135 -7.29 -1.73 -15.95
CA ARG A 135 -8.04 -2.99 -15.91
C ARG A 135 -8.78 -3.24 -14.59
N GLY A 136 -8.75 -2.32 -13.62
CA GLY A 136 -9.29 -2.57 -12.28
C GLY A 136 -8.50 -3.64 -11.49
N GLU A 137 -7.24 -3.86 -11.89
CA GLU A 137 -6.39 -4.97 -11.46
C GLU A 137 -5.23 -4.50 -10.58
N ALA A 138 -5.38 -3.38 -9.85
CA ALA A 138 -4.36 -2.90 -8.91
C ALA A 138 -3.94 -3.95 -7.85
N TRP A 139 -4.85 -4.86 -7.49
CA TRP A 139 -4.59 -5.98 -6.58
C TRP A 139 -3.60 -7.03 -7.10
N ARG A 140 -3.32 -6.99 -8.41
CA ARG A 140 -2.38 -7.86 -9.10
C ARG A 140 -0.93 -7.38 -8.99
N MET A 141 -0.71 -6.14 -8.55
CA MET A 141 0.63 -5.62 -8.29
C MET A 141 1.30 -6.45 -7.18
N ALA A 142 2.53 -6.91 -7.39
CA ALA A 142 3.28 -7.61 -6.37
C ALA A 142 3.46 -6.71 -5.14
N PRO A 143 3.21 -7.22 -3.92
CA PRO A 143 3.39 -6.41 -2.72
C PRO A 143 4.87 -6.08 -2.54
N VAL A 144 5.18 -4.80 -2.35
CA VAL A 144 6.50 -4.39 -1.82
C VAL A 144 6.54 -4.81 -0.35
N PRO A 145 7.59 -5.52 0.13
CA PRO A 145 7.71 -5.88 1.53
C PRO A 145 7.86 -4.61 2.39
N ARG A 146 7.08 -4.56 3.48
CA ARG A 146 6.91 -3.35 4.32
C ARG A 146 7.28 -3.59 5.76
N PHE A 147 7.17 -4.83 6.24
CA PHE A 147 7.50 -5.22 7.60
C PHE A 147 8.79 -6.02 7.65
N GLU A 148 9.42 -6.08 8.82
CA GLU A 148 10.68 -6.79 9.01
C GLU A 148 10.58 -8.25 8.57
N GLU A 149 9.48 -8.92 8.90
CA GLU A 149 9.23 -10.31 8.55
C GLU A 149 9.12 -10.50 7.03
N GLU A 150 8.49 -9.54 6.33
CA GLU A 150 8.37 -9.56 4.86
C GLU A 150 9.72 -9.26 4.19
N ILE A 151 10.52 -8.36 4.77
CA ILE A 151 11.87 -8.03 4.27
C ILE A 151 12.81 -9.22 4.44
N ARG A 152 12.77 -9.89 5.61
CA ARG A 152 13.53 -11.13 5.84
C ARG A 152 13.13 -12.22 4.86
N ALA A 153 11.83 -12.42 4.66
CA ALA A 153 11.33 -13.38 3.68
C ALA A 153 11.74 -13.01 2.25
N LEU A 154 11.74 -11.73 1.86
CA LEU A 154 12.24 -11.29 0.55
C LEU A 154 13.71 -11.69 0.37
N ILE A 155 14.57 -11.34 1.34
CA ILE A 155 16.01 -11.61 1.29
C ILE A 155 16.28 -13.11 1.20
N GLU A 156 15.61 -13.91 2.03
CA GLU A 156 15.74 -15.37 2.03
C GLU A 156 15.31 -15.98 0.69
N ASN A 157 14.18 -15.53 0.14
CA ASN A 157 13.67 -16.03 -1.14
C ASN A 157 14.50 -15.55 -2.34
N ALA A 158 15.12 -14.38 -2.25
CA ALA A 158 16.01 -13.86 -3.29
C ALA A 158 17.29 -14.68 -3.43
N ARG A 159 17.68 -15.46 -2.41
CA ARG A 159 18.90 -16.26 -2.47
C ARG A 159 18.76 -17.42 -3.46
N VAL A 160 19.55 -17.41 -4.53
CA VAL A 160 19.49 -18.37 -5.64
C VAL A 160 20.89 -18.81 -6.10
N GLY A 161 20.94 -19.96 -6.77
CA GLY A 161 22.08 -20.41 -7.59
C GLY A 161 21.74 -20.34 -9.07
N ILE A 162 22.75 -20.47 -9.94
CA ILE A 162 22.55 -20.66 -11.39
C ILE A 162 22.56 -22.16 -11.69
N ASP A 163 23.74 -22.77 -11.60
CA ASP A 163 23.94 -24.22 -11.72
C ASP A 163 24.44 -24.84 -10.41
N GLY A 164 25.19 -24.06 -9.61
CA GLY A 164 25.80 -24.49 -8.35
C GLY A 164 25.08 -24.05 -7.06
N ARG A 165 25.87 -23.64 -6.06
CA ARG A 165 25.38 -23.20 -4.73
C ARG A 165 24.61 -21.89 -4.83
N ALA A 166 23.69 -21.67 -3.87
CA ALA A 166 22.90 -20.45 -3.78
C ALA A 166 23.71 -19.28 -3.19
N ILE A 167 24.57 -18.67 -4.00
CA ILE A 167 25.50 -17.60 -3.60
C ILE A 167 25.08 -16.20 -4.06
N TYR A 168 23.99 -16.09 -4.81
CA TYR A 168 23.51 -14.80 -5.31
C TYR A 168 22.19 -14.40 -4.69
N TYR A 169 21.92 -13.10 -4.65
CA TYR A 169 20.61 -12.53 -4.37
C TYR A 169 20.00 -11.99 -5.66
N TYR A 170 18.88 -12.55 -6.08
CA TYR A 170 18.24 -12.24 -7.34
C TYR A 170 17.31 -11.04 -7.23
N ASN A 171 17.61 -9.97 -7.97
CA ASN A 171 16.71 -8.84 -8.13
C ASN A 171 15.65 -9.20 -9.18
N HIS A 172 14.41 -9.37 -8.72
CA HIS A 172 13.27 -9.76 -9.55
C HIS A 172 12.86 -8.69 -10.59
N LEU A 173 13.28 -7.43 -10.42
CA LEU A 173 12.96 -6.33 -11.32
C LEU A 173 13.94 -6.27 -12.49
N THR A 174 15.24 -6.16 -12.18
CA THR A 174 16.30 -6.05 -13.18
C THR A 174 16.68 -7.39 -13.77
N GLY A 175 16.38 -8.50 -13.08
CA GLY A 175 16.82 -9.84 -13.45
C GLY A 175 18.30 -10.07 -13.18
N THR A 176 18.95 -9.19 -12.43
CA THR A 176 20.37 -9.28 -12.07
C THR A 176 20.54 -10.13 -10.82
N ARG A 177 21.58 -10.98 -10.80
CA ARG A 177 22.00 -11.74 -9.62
C ARG A 177 23.13 -10.99 -8.92
N PHE A 178 22.85 -10.45 -7.74
CA PHE A 178 23.83 -9.75 -6.93
C PHE A 178 24.67 -10.73 -6.11
N LEU A 179 25.98 -10.60 -6.24
CA LEU A 179 26.98 -11.27 -5.41
C LEU A 179 27.41 -10.30 -4.29
N THR A 180 27.16 -10.66 -3.03
CA THR A 180 27.60 -9.88 -1.88
C THR A 180 29.04 -10.20 -1.51
N LEU A 181 29.71 -9.29 -0.80
CA LEU A 181 31.04 -9.54 -0.26
C LEU A 181 31.04 -10.74 0.70
N GLY A 182 30.03 -10.86 1.56
CA GLY A 182 29.88 -11.99 2.48
C GLY A 182 29.76 -13.33 1.75
N ALA A 183 28.90 -13.40 0.73
CA ALA A 183 28.75 -14.61 -0.09
C ALA A 183 30.05 -14.96 -0.83
N PHE A 184 30.74 -13.97 -1.42
CA PHE A 184 32.01 -14.21 -2.10
C PHE A 184 33.12 -14.65 -1.14
N ARG A 185 33.19 -14.10 0.07
CA ARG A 185 34.13 -14.51 1.14
C ARG A 185 33.91 -15.96 1.55
N SER A 186 32.66 -16.42 1.62
CA SER A 186 32.33 -17.80 2.00
C SER A 186 32.86 -18.86 1.01
N LEU A 187 33.19 -18.47 -0.22
CA LEU A 187 33.78 -19.37 -1.21
C LEU A 187 35.17 -19.86 -0.80
N GLY A 188 35.91 -19.09 0.00
CA GLY A 188 37.27 -19.42 0.43
C GLY A 188 37.36 -20.69 1.28
N ASP A 189 36.26 -21.04 1.96
CA ASP A 189 36.15 -22.21 2.83
C ASP A 189 35.86 -23.51 2.06
N LEU A 190 35.61 -23.41 0.75
CA LEU A 190 35.27 -24.56 -0.08
C LEU A 190 36.50 -25.40 -0.49
N PRO A 191 36.31 -26.69 -0.78
CA PRO A 191 37.29 -27.50 -1.49
C PRO A 191 37.66 -26.88 -2.84
N ALA A 192 38.90 -27.07 -3.29
CA ALA A 192 39.41 -26.43 -4.51
C ALA A 192 38.59 -26.71 -5.76
N GLU A 193 38.04 -27.92 -5.89
CA GLU A 193 37.19 -28.30 -7.02
C GLU A 193 35.86 -27.52 -7.03
N GLU A 194 35.18 -27.43 -5.87
CA GLU A 194 33.93 -26.67 -5.75
C GLU A 194 34.17 -25.17 -5.95
N LEU A 195 35.28 -24.65 -5.43
CA LEU A 195 35.68 -23.25 -5.65
C LEU A 195 35.89 -22.97 -7.14
N ARG A 196 36.56 -23.87 -7.87
CA ARG A 196 36.80 -23.72 -9.31
C ARG A 196 35.49 -23.63 -10.08
N VAL A 197 34.56 -24.56 -9.84
CA VAL A 197 33.25 -24.60 -10.52
C VAL A 197 32.47 -23.30 -10.31
N LEU A 198 32.46 -22.75 -9.09
CA LEU A 198 31.74 -21.50 -8.82
C LEU A 198 32.42 -20.27 -9.42
N LEU A 199 33.76 -20.21 -9.43
CA LEU A 199 34.49 -19.13 -10.08
C LEU A 199 34.30 -19.15 -11.61
N GLU A 200 34.24 -20.33 -12.22
CA GLU A 200 33.87 -20.50 -13.63
C GLU A 200 32.44 -20.05 -13.90
N GLU A 201 31.48 -20.39 -13.03
CA GLU A 201 30.09 -19.93 -13.14
C GLU A 201 30.00 -18.39 -13.12
N ILE A 202 30.71 -17.74 -12.20
CA ILE A 202 30.78 -16.27 -12.12
C ILE A 202 31.43 -15.71 -13.40
N HIS A 203 32.57 -16.27 -13.82
CA HIS A 203 33.30 -15.84 -15.02
C HIS A 203 32.43 -15.87 -16.28
N VAL A 204 31.73 -16.98 -16.51
CA VAL A 204 30.89 -17.19 -17.70
C VAL A 204 29.74 -16.19 -17.79
N ASN A 205 29.21 -15.75 -16.64
CA ASN A 205 28.02 -14.92 -16.56
C ASN A 205 28.30 -13.43 -16.26
N ALA A 206 29.50 -13.06 -15.79
CA ALA A 206 29.83 -11.69 -15.37
C ALA A 206 29.67 -10.62 -16.47
N GLY A 207 29.90 -10.95 -17.73
CA GLY A 207 29.70 -10.01 -18.85
C GLY A 207 28.51 -10.33 -19.74
N ARG A 208 27.59 -11.19 -19.28
CA ARG A 208 26.32 -11.42 -19.99
C ARG A 208 25.31 -10.39 -19.55
N THR A 209 24.41 -10.05 -20.47
CA THR A 209 23.24 -9.22 -20.16
C THR A 209 21.97 -10.01 -20.38
N ASN A 210 20.95 -9.69 -19.58
CA ASN A 210 19.62 -10.23 -19.75
C ASN A 210 18.82 -9.48 -20.82
N ARG A 211 17.59 -9.93 -21.10
CA ARG A 211 16.70 -9.34 -22.14
C ARG A 211 16.46 -7.84 -21.99
N PHE A 212 16.59 -7.29 -20.79
CA PHE A 212 16.40 -5.87 -20.49
C PHE A 212 17.72 -5.10 -20.47
N ALA A 213 18.78 -5.67 -21.06
CA ALA A 213 20.14 -5.11 -21.12
C ALA A 213 20.82 -4.89 -19.76
N ASN A 214 20.27 -5.44 -18.66
CA ASN A 214 20.94 -5.43 -17.36
C ASN A 214 21.95 -6.59 -17.26
N PRO A 215 23.02 -6.46 -16.46
CA PRO A 215 23.94 -7.57 -16.20
C PRO A 215 23.24 -8.81 -15.64
N GLU A 216 23.66 -9.99 -16.07
CA GLU A 216 23.16 -11.27 -15.56
C GLU A 216 23.64 -11.53 -14.12
N ILE A 217 24.91 -11.20 -13.86
CA ILE A 217 25.53 -11.16 -12.53
C ILE A 217 26.16 -9.78 -12.32
N ASP A 218 26.06 -9.28 -11.10
CA ASP A 218 26.74 -8.07 -10.66
C ASP A 218 27.10 -8.20 -9.16
N SER A 219 27.91 -7.27 -8.65
CA SER A 219 28.28 -7.19 -7.25
C SER A 219 27.40 -6.22 -6.46
N LEU A 220 27.33 -6.42 -5.15
CA LEU A 220 26.72 -5.45 -4.23
C LEU A 220 27.79 -4.89 -3.28
N PRO A 221 28.00 -3.56 -3.22
CA PRO A 221 27.38 -2.51 -4.04
C PRO A 221 27.72 -2.65 -5.53
N HIS A 222 26.86 -2.09 -6.40
CA HIS A 222 26.97 -2.17 -7.87
C HIS A 222 28.40 -1.89 -8.37
N GLY A 223 28.96 -2.79 -9.17
CA GLY A 223 30.29 -2.62 -9.77
C GLY A 223 31.49 -2.73 -8.82
N ALA A 224 31.32 -3.09 -7.55
CA ALA A 224 32.42 -3.31 -6.61
C ALA A 224 33.37 -4.45 -7.00
N LEU A 225 32.88 -5.45 -7.74
CA LEU A 225 33.67 -6.46 -8.43
C LEU A 225 33.41 -6.34 -9.95
N PRO A 226 34.26 -5.60 -10.68
CA PRO A 226 34.08 -5.36 -12.12
C PRO A 226 34.13 -6.65 -12.94
N ALA A 227 33.25 -6.76 -13.94
CA ALA A 227 33.18 -7.94 -14.81
C ALA A 227 34.50 -8.19 -15.56
N GLU A 228 35.18 -7.12 -15.97
CA GLU A 228 36.45 -7.16 -16.70
C GLU A 228 37.55 -7.85 -15.88
N LEU A 229 37.52 -7.68 -14.56
CA LEU A 229 38.49 -8.28 -13.65
C LEU A 229 38.35 -9.81 -13.62
N VAL A 230 37.13 -10.32 -13.70
CA VAL A 230 36.82 -11.76 -13.63
C VAL A 230 36.92 -12.41 -15.02
N GLN A 231 36.51 -11.72 -16.08
CA GLN A 231 36.60 -12.21 -17.46
C GLN A 231 38.03 -12.40 -17.96
N GLY A 232 39.00 -11.70 -17.39
CA GLY A 232 40.41 -11.87 -17.73
C GLY A 232 41.07 -13.16 -17.20
N MET A 233 40.31 -14.05 -16.54
CA MET A 233 40.85 -15.23 -15.85
C MET A 233 40.37 -16.54 -16.46
N ASP A 234 41.25 -17.54 -16.50
CA ASP A 234 40.93 -18.92 -16.89
C ASP A 234 41.08 -19.83 -15.66
N PHE A 235 39.99 -19.97 -14.89
CA PHE A 235 39.98 -20.75 -13.65
C PHE A 235 40.11 -22.27 -13.90
N ALA A 236 39.69 -22.75 -15.07
CA ALA A 236 39.73 -24.16 -15.45
C ALA A 236 41.17 -24.68 -15.54
N ALA A 237 42.09 -23.83 -16.01
CA ALA A 237 43.50 -24.16 -16.21
C ALA A 237 44.37 -24.00 -14.94
N MET A 238 43.82 -23.51 -13.82
CA MET A 238 44.61 -23.22 -12.61
C MET A 238 44.79 -24.45 -11.71
N ASP A 239 46.02 -24.64 -11.24
CA ASP A 239 46.31 -25.53 -10.11
C ASP A 239 45.78 -24.93 -8.79
N GLU A 240 45.65 -25.75 -7.74
CA GLU A 240 45.05 -25.31 -6.48
C GLU A 240 45.77 -24.10 -5.84
N PRO A 241 47.12 -24.05 -5.77
CA PRO A 241 47.81 -22.89 -5.21
C PRO A 241 47.51 -21.59 -5.99
N THR A 242 47.52 -21.65 -7.32
CA THR A 242 47.24 -20.47 -8.17
C THR A 242 45.79 -20.04 -8.08
N LEU A 243 44.85 -21.00 -8.05
CA LEU A 243 43.42 -20.75 -7.88
C LEU A 243 43.15 -20.00 -6.56
N ARG A 244 43.72 -20.48 -5.44
CA ARG A 244 43.53 -19.85 -4.13
C ARG A 244 44.19 -18.48 -4.03
N ALA A 245 45.37 -18.30 -4.62
CA ALA A 245 46.04 -16.99 -4.66
C ALA A 245 45.23 -15.98 -5.49
N THR A 246 44.69 -16.42 -6.64
CA THR A 246 43.86 -15.60 -7.52
C THR A 246 42.54 -15.21 -6.83
N TYR A 247 41.88 -16.16 -6.18
CA TYR A 247 40.68 -15.91 -5.38
C TYR A 247 40.93 -14.86 -4.29
N ARG A 248 42.03 -14.99 -3.52
CA ARG A 248 42.38 -13.99 -2.48
C ARG A 248 42.57 -12.60 -3.06
N ARG A 249 43.23 -12.48 -4.21
CA ARG A 249 43.39 -11.18 -4.88
C ARG A 249 42.05 -10.56 -5.28
N LEU A 250 41.11 -11.36 -5.79
CA LEU A 250 39.75 -10.90 -6.09
C LEU A 250 39.00 -10.48 -4.83
N LEU A 251 39.13 -11.25 -3.74
CA LEU A 251 38.49 -10.96 -2.46
C LEU A 251 39.02 -9.66 -1.84
N ASP A 252 40.34 -9.43 -1.90
CA ASP A 252 40.97 -8.21 -1.41
C ASP A 252 40.49 -6.99 -2.21
N ALA A 253 40.41 -7.11 -3.54
CA ALA A 253 39.89 -6.06 -4.41
C ALA A 253 38.41 -5.74 -4.11
N PHE A 254 37.58 -6.77 -3.95
CA PHE A 254 36.16 -6.59 -3.61
C PHE A 254 36.02 -5.97 -2.21
N THR A 255 36.77 -6.45 -1.22
CA THR A 255 36.75 -5.89 0.15
C THR A 255 37.12 -4.42 0.17
N ALA A 256 38.13 -4.01 -0.61
CA ALA A 256 38.56 -2.62 -0.71
C ALA A 256 37.53 -1.70 -1.39
N ALA A 257 36.65 -2.26 -2.23
CA ALA A 257 35.60 -1.51 -2.93
C ALA A 257 34.30 -1.34 -2.12
N VAL A 258 34.12 -2.08 -1.01
CA VAL A 258 32.93 -1.97 -0.15
C VAL A 258 33.18 -1.00 1.01
N ASP A 259 32.80 0.26 0.78
CA ASP A 259 32.92 1.35 1.77
C ASP A 259 31.83 1.35 2.84
N ASP A 260 30.62 0.89 2.50
CA ASP A 260 29.49 0.83 3.44
C ASP A 260 29.73 -0.27 4.49
N PRO A 261 29.88 0.08 5.79
CA PRO A 261 30.07 -0.91 6.85
C PRO A 261 28.94 -1.94 6.93
N CYS A 262 27.72 -1.55 6.58
CA CYS A 262 26.55 -2.42 6.65
C CYS A 262 26.54 -3.50 5.55
N LEU A 263 27.37 -3.38 4.50
CA LEU A 263 27.46 -4.36 3.40
C LEU A 263 28.68 -5.27 3.50
N ARG A 264 29.48 -5.15 4.57
CA ARG A 264 30.72 -5.92 4.72
C ARG A 264 30.51 -7.36 5.16
N ASP A 265 29.45 -7.60 5.92
CA ASP A 265 29.07 -8.89 6.46
C ASP A 265 27.60 -9.17 6.13
N ASP A 266 27.32 -10.39 5.67
CA ASP A 266 25.95 -10.84 5.41
C ASP A 266 25.28 -11.23 6.73
N ASP A 267 24.70 -10.25 7.43
CA ASP A 267 24.01 -10.44 8.70
C ASP A 267 22.49 -10.18 8.57
N PRO A 268 21.66 -11.25 8.52
CA PRO A 268 20.21 -11.13 8.49
C PRO A 268 19.61 -10.41 9.70
N ASP A 269 20.32 -10.34 10.83
CA ASP A 269 19.86 -9.69 12.06
C ASP A 269 20.25 -8.20 12.15
N ASP A 270 21.16 -7.72 11.32
CA ASP A 270 21.48 -6.29 11.19
C ASP A 270 20.41 -5.51 10.40
N PRO A 271 19.72 -4.53 11.01
CA PRO A 271 18.78 -3.66 10.30
C PRO A 271 19.41 -2.84 9.16
N GLY A 272 20.69 -2.46 9.29
CA GLY A 272 21.44 -1.72 8.28
C GLY A 272 21.62 -2.53 7.01
N TRP A 273 22.17 -3.75 7.15
CA TRP A 273 22.29 -4.72 6.06
C TRP A 273 20.94 -5.04 5.41
N ARG A 274 19.91 -5.37 6.20
CA ARG A 274 18.56 -5.67 5.67
C ARG A 274 18.03 -4.53 4.81
N LYS A 275 18.20 -3.28 5.25
CA LYS A 275 17.75 -2.10 4.51
C LYS A 275 18.52 -1.94 3.20
N ALA A 276 19.84 -2.05 3.23
CA ALA A 276 20.67 -1.87 2.04
C ALA A 276 20.41 -2.96 0.98
N LEU A 277 20.36 -4.24 1.40
CA LEU A 277 20.09 -5.35 0.49
C LEU A 277 18.65 -5.30 -0.05
N SER A 278 17.65 -5.04 0.79
CA SER A 278 16.27 -4.94 0.30
C SER A 278 16.08 -3.78 -0.67
N ALA A 279 16.70 -2.62 -0.46
CA ALA A 279 16.74 -1.52 -1.43
C ALA A 279 17.29 -2.00 -2.79
N ALA A 280 18.42 -2.70 -2.80
CA ALA A 280 19.01 -3.22 -4.03
C ALA A 280 18.14 -4.27 -4.73
N LEU A 281 17.27 -4.99 -4.00
CA LEU A 281 16.35 -6.00 -4.56
C LEU A 281 15.01 -5.41 -5.04
N ILE A 282 14.62 -4.22 -4.57
CA ILE A 282 13.32 -3.58 -4.87
C ILE A 282 13.44 -2.30 -5.73
N GLU A 283 14.65 -1.78 -5.93
CA GLU A 283 14.90 -0.61 -6.77
C GLU A 283 15.42 -1.05 -8.15
N ALA A 284 14.92 -0.41 -9.20
CA ALA A 284 15.51 -0.46 -10.53
C ALA A 284 16.49 0.71 -10.69
N PRO A 285 17.62 0.54 -11.40
CA PRO A 285 18.52 1.65 -11.69
C PRO A 285 17.75 2.74 -12.46
N ASN A 286 17.77 3.96 -11.94
CA ASN A 286 17.15 5.19 -12.48
C ASN A 286 15.66 5.48 -12.16
N GLU A 287 15.00 4.75 -11.26
CA GLU A 287 13.65 5.13 -10.80
C GLU A 287 13.67 5.64 -9.34
N THR A 288 13.41 6.93 -9.16
CA THR A 288 13.25 7.59 -7.86
C THR A 288 11.95 7.18 -7.18
N GLY A 289 11.94 6.00 -6.57
CA GLY A 289 11.00 5.56 -5.54
C GLY A 289 9.51 5.44 -5.93
N VAL A 290 8.79 4.61 -5.18
CA VAL A 290 7.33 4.36 -5.24
C VAL A 290 6.51 5.64 -4.94
N SER A 291 7.11 6.83 -4.85
CA SER A 291 6.48 8.03 -4.27
C SER A 291 5.34 8.64 -5.10
N SER A 292 4.96 8.04 -6.24
CA SER A 292 3.92 8.57 -7.12
C SER A 292 2.94 7.51 -7.67
N VAL A 293 2.62 6.47 -6.89
CA VAL A 293 1.68 5.44 -7.39
C VAL A 293 0.24 5.95 -7.51
N ILE A 294 -0.15 6.94 -6.71
CA ILE A 294 -1.37 7.72 -6.93
C ILE A 294 -1.04 9.18 -6.70
N GLU A 295 -1.15 10.01 -7.75
CA GLU A 295 -0.95 11.46 -7.65
C GLU A 295 -1.83 12.03 -6.51
N GLY A 296 -1.18 12.40 -5.40
CA GLY A 296 -1.83 13.03 -4.25
C GLY A 296 -1.96 12.17 -2.98
N LEU A 297 -1.74 10.85 -3.01
CA LEU A 297 -1.66 10.06 -1.77
C LEU A 297 -0.29 10.22 -1.10
N SER A 298 -0.24 10.33 0.23
CA SER A 298 1.07 10.30 0.91
C SER A 298 1.70 8.91 0.74
N PRO A 299 3.03 8.81 0.55
CA PRO A 299 3.72 7.51 0.40
C PRO A 299 3.37 6.52 1.53
N GLU A 300 3.27 6.99 2.76
CA GLU A 300 2.94 6.17 3.93
C GLU A 300 1.49 5.68 3.92
N TYR A 301 0.56 6.48 3.41
CA TYR A 301 -0.85 6.08 3.26
C TYR A 301 -0.99 5.01 2.18
N PHE A 302 -0.33 5.21 1.04
CA PHE A 302 -0.29 4.26 -0.06
C PHE A 302 0.32 2.90 0.37
N MET A 303 1.39 2.95 1.16
CA MET A 303 2.04 1.76 1.73
C MET A 303 1.17 1.00 2.75
N GLN A 304 -0.07 1.38 3.02
CA GLN A 304 -0.97 0.60 3.89
C GLN A 304 -2.20 0.05 3.17
N ILE A 305 -2.31 0.31 1.88
CA ILE A 305 -3.42 -0.17 1.05
C ILE A 305 -3.15 -1.63 0.67
N GLU A 306 -4.13 -2.47 0.97
CA GLU A 306 -4.34 -3.77 0.34
C GLU A 306 -5.40 -3.58 -0.74
N TRP A 307 -4.97 -3.63 -2.00
CA TRP A 307 -5.89 -3.61 -3.14
C TRP A 307 -6.65 -4.94 -3.21
N LEU A 308 -7.94 -4.87 -3.51
CA LEU A 308 -8.86 -6.00 -3.50
C LEU A 308 -9.33 -6.32 -4.93
N PRO A 309 -9.60 -7.60 -5.23
CA PRO A 309 -10.36 -7.93 -6.42
C PRO A 309 -11.75 -7.29 -6.36
N GLY A 310 -12.16 -6.69 -7.47
CA GLY A 310 -13.49 -6.15 -7.65
C GLY A 310 -14.02 -6.58 -9.00
N GLY A 311 -13.50 -5.94 -10.05
CA GLY A 311 -13.91 -6.17 -11.42
C GLY A 311 -13.38 -5.07 -12.33
N ARG A 312 -13.70 -5.17 -13.61
CA ARG A 312 -13.35 -4.19 -14.63
C ARG A 312 -14.60 -3.66 -15.33
N VAL A 313 -14.50 -2.45 -15.85
CA VAL A 313 -15.58 -1.81 -16.61
C VAL A 313 -15.12 -1.67 -18.05
N GLU A 314 -15.77 -2.39 -18.96
CA GLU A 314 -15.46 -2.38 -20.39
C GLU A 314 -16.70 -1.90 -21.13
N GLU A 315 -16.58 -0.80 -21.88
CA GLU A 315 -17.68 -0.20 -22.65
C GLU A 315 -18.97 0.09 -21.85
N GLY A 316 -18.85 0.28 -20.53
CA GLY A 316 -19.97 0.52 -19.62
C GLY A 316 -20.54 -0.74 -18.98
N GLU A 317 -20.06 -1.92 -19.37
CA GLU A 317 -20.41 -3.20 -18.75
C GLU A 317 -19.45 -3.56 -17.62
N LEU A 318 -19.99 -4.05 -16.50
CA LEU A 318 -19.21 -4.47 -15.34
C LEU A 318 -18.95 -5.98 -15.39
N PHE A 319 -17.67 -6.34 -15.44
CA PHE A 319 -17.20 -7.71 -15.32
C PHE A 319 -16.55 -7.91 -13.95
N PHE A 320 -17.21 -8.65 -13.06
CA PHE A 320 -16.60 -9.02 -11.78
C PHE A 320 -15.39 -9.94 -11.99
N ASP A 321 -14.40 -9.82 -11.10
CA ASP A 321 -13.21 -10.65 -11.17
C ASP A 321 -13.57 -12.15 -11.04
N PRO A 322 -13.08 -13.04 -11.92
CA PRO A 322 -13.41 -14.46 -11.89
C PRO A 322 -13.02 -15.16 -10.58
N ILE A 323 -12.11 -14.58 -9.78
CA ILE A 323 -11.75 -15.10 -8.46
C ILE A 323 -12.93 -15.19 -7.49
N PHE A 324 -13.97 -14.38 -7.67
CA PHE A 324 -15.20 -14.51 -6.89
C PHE A 324 -15.91 -15.85 -7.18
N GLN A 325 -15.89 -16.31 -8.44
CA GLN A 325 -16.43 -17.63 -8.79
C GLN A 325 -15.57 -18.77 -8.22
N GLU A 326 -14.26 -18.58 -8.10
CA GLU A 326 -13.37 -19.52 -7.43
C GLU A 326 -13.69 -19.59 -5.93
N ALA A 327 -13.86 -18.44 -5.26
CA ALA A 327 -14.26 -18.38 -3.86
C ALA A 327 -15.62 -19.04 -3.60
N ASP A 328 -16.61 -18.84 -4.49
CA ASP A 328 -17.92 -19.50 -4.39
C ASP A 328 -17.82 -21.03 -4.48
N ARG A 329 -16.84 -21.56 -5.23
CA ARG A 329 -16.57 -23.02 -5.34
C ARG A 329 -15.76 -23.57 -4.16
N HIS A 330 -15.06 -22.71 -3.43
CA HIS A 330 -14.18 -23.06 -2.31
C HIS A 330 -14.50 -22.23 -1.06
N PRO A 331 -15.71 -22.36 -0.48
CA PRO A 331 -16.16 -21.51 0.62
C PRO A 331 -15.34 -21.68 1.91
N ASP A 332 -14.68 -22.83 2.09
CA ASP A 332 -13.85 -23.14 3.26
C ASP A 332 -12.41 -22.60 3.15
N ASP A 333 -12.03 -22.03 1.99
CA ASP A 333 -10.69 -21.45 1.80
C ASP A 333 -10.64 -20.04 2.40
N GLU A 334 -10.11 -19.94 3.63
CA GLU A 334 -10.01 -18.68 4.37
C GLU A 334 -9.23 -17.60 3.61
N ALA A 335 -8.20 -17.97 2.83
CA ALA A 335 -7.40 -17.02 2.08
C ALA A 335 -8.20 -16.39 0.93
N LEU A 336 -9.01 -17.19 0.23
CA LEU A 336 -9.96 -16.70 -0.77
C LEU A 336 -11.06 -15.86 -0.12
N SER A 337 -11.62 -16.30 1.00
CA SER A 337 -12.65 -15.56 1.75
C SER A 337 -12.15 -14.17 2.20
N HIS A 338 -10.90 -14.09 2.67
CA HIS A 338 -10.27 -12.84 3.06
C HIS A 338 -10.00 -11.90 1.88
N LEU A 339 -9.58 -12.45 0.73
CA LEU A 339 -9.26 -11.69 -0.48
C LEU A 339 -10.51 -11.19 -1.20
N CYS A 340 -11.52 -12.06 -1.36
CA CYS A 340 -12.78 -11.78 -2.05
C CYS A 340 -13.80 -11.07 -1.13
N ASP A 341 -13.47 -9.86 -0.71
CA ASP A 341 -14.35 -9.07 0.17
C ASP A 341 -15.69 -8.72 -0.52
N PRO A 342 -16.84 -9.23 -0.04
CA PRO A 342 -18.14 -8.94 -0.66
C PRO A 342 -18.49 -7.45 -0.64
N ARG A 343 -17.94 -6.67 0.30
CA ARG A 343 -18.18 -5.23 0.40
C ARG A 343 -17.48 -4.48 -0.72
N ALA A 344 -16.27 -4.89 -1.12
CA ALA A 344 -15.58 -4.30 -2.26
C ALA A 344 -16.41 -4.48 -3.54
N ARG A 345 -16.97 -5.68 -3.74
CA ARG A 345 -17.89 -5.98 -4.85
C ARG A 345 -19.14 -5.10 -4.82
N ALA A 346 -19.74 -4.91 -3.65
CA ALA A 346 -20.95 -4.10 -3.49
C ALA A 346 -20.68 -2.59 -3.70
N ILE A 347 -19.52 -2.09 -3.23
CA ILE A 347 -19.06 -0.72 -3.48
C ILE A 347 -18.85 -0.50 -4.98
N LEU A 348 -18.14 -1.40 -5.66
CA LEU A 348 -17.92 -1.30 -7.12
C LEU A 348 -19.24 -1.19 -7.88
N PHE A 349 -20.22 -2.02 -7.52
CA PHE A 349 -21.54 -2.00 -8.14
C PHE A 349 -22.25 -0.65 -7.96
N ASN A 350 -22.13 -0.01 -6.80
CA ASN A 350 -22.67 1.33 -6.60
C ASN A 350 -22.02 2.38 -7.51
N TYR A 351 -20.70 2.34 -7.69
CA TYR A 351 -20.01 3.28 -8.59
C TYR A 351 -20.46 3.10 -10.04
N VAL A 352 -20.57 1.86 -10.54
CA VAL A 352 -21.04 1.63 -11.91
C VAL A 352 -22.49 2.10 -12.12
N ARG A 353 -23.34 2.03 -11.09
CA ARG A 353 -24.72 2.55 -11.16
C ARG A 353 -24.79 4.07 -11.22
N GLU A 354 -23.84 4.77 -10.59
CA GLU A 354 -23.84 6.23 -10.48
C GLU A 354 -23.09 6.90 -11.62
N TYR A 355 -21.96 6.33 -12.02
CA TYR A 355 -21.06 6.91 -13.00
C TYR A 355 -21.22 6.20 -14.34
N SER A 356 -21.66 6.92 -15.36
CA SER A 356 -21.90 6.36 -16.70
C SER A 356 -20.66 6.32 -17.60
N GLN A 357 -19.60 7.04 -17.25
CA GLN A 357 -18.39 7.22 -18.08
C GLN A 357 -17.13 6.81 -17.34
N ILE A 358 -17.19 5.65 -16.66
CA ILE A 358 -16.04 5.05 -15.98
C ILE A 358 -15.04 4.56 -17.02
N GLU A 359 -13.77 4.87 -16.79
CA GLU A 359 -12.62 4.25 -17.47
C GLU A 359 -12.11 3.07 -16.64
N TYR A 360 -11.89 3.28 -15.33
CA TYR A 360 -11.57 2.21 -14.39
C TYR A 360 -11.95 2.55 -12.95
N VAL A 361 -12.07 1.50 -12.13
CA VAL A 361 -12.23 1.60 -10.68
C VAL A 361 -11.30 0.58 -10.01
N ASN A 362 -10.49 1.03 -9.05
CA ASN A 362 -9.73 0.16 -8.16
C ASN A 362 -10.22 0.35 -6.73
N ILE A 363 -10.37 -0.74 -5.98
CA ILE A 363 -10.82 -0.71 -4.59
C ILE A 363 -9.75 -1.34 -3.72
N GLY A 364 -9.41 -0.65 -2.63
CA GLY A 364 -8.51 -1.17 -1.61
C GLY A 364 -9.08 -0.97 -0.22
N ARG A 365 -8.42 -1.58 0.77
CA ARG A 365 -8.69 -1.36 2.19
C ARG A 365 -7.40 -1.16 2.96
N THR A 366 -7.49 -0.45 4.08
CA THR A 366 -6.36 -0.30 5.00
C THR A 366 -6.20 -1.56 5.86
N ARG A 367 -5.01 -2.18 5.87
CA ARG A 367 -4.74 -3.36 6.74
C ARG A 367 -4.70 -3.04 8.23
N ARG A 368 -4.30 -1.83 8.61
CA ARG A 368 -4.29 -1.32 9.99
C ARG A 368 -4.81 0.11 10.03
N SER A 369 -5.40 0.52 11.16
CA SER A 369 -5.75 1.93 11.36
C SER A 369 -4.47 2.77 11.42
N LEU A 370 -4.44 3.84 10.64
CA LEU A 370 -3.34 4.82 10.63
C LEU A 370 -3.38 5.81 11.80
N SER A 371 -4.47 5.78 12.57
CA SER A 371 -4.62 6.58 13.79
C SER A 371 -4.03 5.85 14.99
N GLN A 372 -3.55 6.58 15.99
CA GLN A 372 -2.97 6.00 17.21
C GLN A 372 -3.99 5.26 18.10
N ARG A 373 -5.26 5.17 17.68
CA ARG A 373 -6.37 4.59 18.44
C ARG A 373 -6.31 3.05 18.39
N LYS A 374 -6.02 2.42 19.54
CA LYS A 374 -6.23 0.99 19.75
C LYS A 374 -7.72 0.69 19.94
N GLY A 375 -8.22 -0.46 19.45
CA GLY A 375 -9.53 -1.00 19.86
C GLY A 375 -10.73 -0.73 18.94
N GLN A 376 -10.57 -0.21 17.73
CA GLN A 376 -11.67 -0.21 16.76
C GLN A 376 -11.78 -1.62 16.17
N GLY A 377 -12.79 -2.40 16.58
CA GLY A 377 -12.94 -3.82 16.21
C GLY A 377 -12.94 -4.12 14.69
N PRO A 378 -13.15 -5.39 14.29
CA PRO A 378 -12.92 -5.88 12.93
C PRO A 378 -13.71 -5.21 11.78
N ARG A 379 -14.67 -4.31 12.09
CA ARG A 379 -15.42 -3.50 11.11
C ARG A 379 -14.88 -2.07 10.91
N ALA A 380 -13.73 -1.75 11.49
CA ALA A 380 -13.08 -0.44 11.39
C ALA A 380 -12.22 -0.26 10.12
N LEU A 381 -12.37 -1.13 9.13
CA LEU A 381 -11.65 -1.04 7.87
C LEU A 381 -12.08 0.23 7.11
N VAL A 382 -11.09 0.98 6.65
CA VAL A 382 -11.30 2.10 5.74
C VAL A 382 -11.11 1.57 4.32
N TYR A 383 -12.11 1.75 3.48
CA TYR A 383 -12.03 1.43 2.06
C TYR A 383 -11.57 2.67 1.29
N ILE A 384 -10.81 2.42 0.23
CA ILE A 384 -10.29 3.43 -0.67
C ILE A 384 -10.77 3.06 -2.05
N VAL A 385 -11.35 4.03 -2.75
CA VAL A 385 -11.76 3.85 -4.14
C VAL A 385 -10.99 4.83 -4.98
N GLU A 386 -10.30 4.30 -5.97
CA GLU A 386 -9.72 5.08 -7.04
C GLU A 386 -10.61 4.96 -8.27
N LEU A 387 -11.16 6.09 -8.70
CA LEU A 387 -12.09 6.19 -9.82
C LEU A 387 -11.49 7.06 -10.91
N LYS A 388 -11.34 6.54 -12.12
CA LYS A 388 -11.06 7.34 -13.30
C LYS A 388 -12.30 7.40 -14.19
N GLU A 389 -12.75 8.62 -14.44
CA GLU A 389 -13.78 8.90 -15.45
C GLU A 389 -13.09 9.30 -16.76
N ARG A 390 -13.67 8.91 -17.90
CA ARG A 390 -13.10 9.16 -19.24
C ARG A 390 -12.85 10.66 -19.51
N HIS A 391 -13.76 11.51 -19.04
CA HIS A 391 -13.71 12.96 -19.27
C HIS A 391 -12.80 13.72 -18.29
N ARG A 392 -12.34 13.08 -17.20
CA ARG A 392 -11.45 13.74 -16.23
C ARG A 392 -9.99 13.42 -16.53
N PRO A 393 -9.08 14.40 -16.43
CA PRO A 393 -7.66 14.17 -16.73
C PRO A 393 -6.97 13.28 -15.68
N ARG A 394 -7.42 13.35 -14.42
CA ARG A 394 -6.82 12.62 -13.30
C ARG A 394 -7.84 11.75 -12.59
N PRO A 395 -7.42 10.61 -12.02
CA PRO A 395 -8.28 9.80 -11.18
C PRO A 395 -8.64 10.56 -9.89
N GLN A 396 -9.82 10.25 -9.37
CA GLN A 396 -10.29 10.69 -8.06
C GLN A 396 -10.05 9.59 -7.04
N VAL A 397 -9.66 9.97 -5.84
CA VAL A 397 -9.55 9.05 -4.71
C VAL A 397 -10.63 9.38 -3.70
N LYS A 398 -11.43 8.39 -3.33
CA LYS A 398 -12.50 8.47 -2.33
C LYS A 398 -12.14 7.61 -1.13
N ILE A 399 -12.50 8.08 0.05
CA ILE A 399 -12.41 7.35 1.31
C ILE A 399 -13.81 6.94 1.72
N ILE A 400 -13.97 5.64 1.99
CA ILE A 400 -15.23 5.03 2.44
C ILE A 400 -15.03 4.47 3.85
N ARG A 401 -15.93 4.85 4.77
CA ARG A 401 -16.02 4.26 6.10
C ARG A 401 -17.38 3.64 6.31
N ILE A 402 -17.39 2.35 6.61
CA ILE A 402 -18.60 1.64 7.03
C ILE A 402 -19.07 2.21 8.36
N GLN A 403 -20.38 2.33 8.53
CA GLN A 403 -20.95 2.77 9.79
C GLN A 403 -20.53 1.87 10.95
N ARG A 404 -20.27 2.48 12.11
CA ARG A 404 -19.98 1.73 13.34
C ARG A 404 -21.19 0.91 13.79
N TRP A 405 -22.36 1.54 13.78
CA TRP A 405 -23.63 0.93 14.15
C TRP A 405 -24.44 0.72 12.87
N THR A 406 -24.41 -0.53 12.40
CA THR A 406 -25.13 -1.04 11.22
C THR A 406 -26.27 -1.94 11.68
N VAL A 407 -27.19 -2.26 10.77
CA VAL A 407 -28.23 -3.27 11.01
C VAL A 407 -27.62 -4.57 11.55
N ALA A 408 -26.52 -5.01 10.94
CA ALA A 408 -25.81 -6.21 11.34
C ALA A 408 -25.23 -6.16 12.77
N THR A 409 -24.73 -5.01 13.22
CA THR A 409 -24.26 -4.88 14.62
C THR A 409 -25.42 -4.87 15.61
N HIS A 410 -26.55 -4.28 15.25
CA HIS A 410 -27.75 -4.29 16.11
C HIS A 410 -28.39 -5.68 16.19
N LEU A 411 -28.45 -6.41 15.07
CA LEU A 411 -28.87 -7.80 15.03
C LEU A 411 -27.95 -8.69 15.89
N ALA A 412 -26.63 -8.51 15.78
CA ALA A 412 -25.67 -9.24 16.61
C ALA A 412 -25.83 -8.94 18.11
N ALA A 413 -26.30 -7.74 18.46
CA ALA A 413 -26.65 -7.35 19.83
C ALA A 413 -28.05 -7.85 20.26
N GLY A 414 -28.71 -8.69 19.47
CA GLY A 414 -30.02 -9.27 19.78
C GLY A 414 -31.21 -8.37 19.51
N ARG A 415 -31.04 -7.22 18.82
CA ARG A 415 -32.17 -6.36 18.46
C ARG A 415 -32.99 -6.99 17.32
N PRO A 416 -34.33 -6.90 17.35
CA PRO A 416 -35.17 -7.33 16.23
C PRO A 416 -34.86 -6.56 14.94
N LEU A 417 -35.06 -7.18 13.78
CA LEU A 417 -34.68 -6.63 12.47
C LEU A 417 -35.23 -5.21 12.22
N LEU A 418 -36.51 -4.97 12.48
CA LEU A 418 -37.11 -3.64 12.27
C LEU A 418 -36.43 -2.57 13.14
N GLN A 419 -36.21 -2.87 14.42
CA GLN A 419 -35.52 -1.94 15.32
C GLN A 419 -34.06 -1.74 14.91
N ALA A 420 -33.37 -2.80 14.48
CA ALA A 420 -32.01 -2.73 13.97
C ALA A 420 -31.87 -1.85 12.72
N ILE A 421 -32.89 -1.81 11.85
CA ILE A 421 -32.95 -0.90 10.70
C ILE A 421 -33.12 0.55 11.17
N ILE A 422 -34.13 0.81 12.02
CA ILE A 422 -34.41 2.16 12.56
C ILE A 422 -33.18 2.72 13.27
N ASP A 423 -32.56 1.94 14.16
CA ASP A 423 -31.38 2.40 14.91
C ASP A 423 -30.18 2.74 14.00
N ALA A 424 -30.00 2.02 12.88
CA ALA A 424 -28.93 2.28 11.93
C ALA A 424 -29.20 3.54 11.09
N GLU A 425 -30.47 3.78 10.71
CA GLU A 425 -30.89 5.01 10.05
C GLU A 425 -30.73 6.22 10.99
N ASP A 426 -31.20 6.11 12.24
CA ASP A 426 -31.01 7.15 13.27
C ASP A 426 -29.53 7.46 13.52
N TYR A 427 -28.66 6.43 13.48
CA TYR A 427 -27.22 6.64 13.60
C TYR A 427 -26.64 7.40 12.40
N THR A 428 -27.18 7.20 11.19
CA THR A 428 -26.79 7.96 10.00
C THR A 428 -27.10 9.44 10.17
N ASP A 429 -28.33 9.74 10.57
CA ASP A 429 -28.81 11.10 10.84
C ASP A 429 -27.98 11.76 11.95
N TYR A 430 -27.73 11.05 13.05
CA TYR A 430 -26.89 11.54 14.14
C TYR A 430 -25.48 11.93 13.66
N VAL A 431 -24.85 11.12 12.79
CA VAL A 431 -23.52 11.44 12.25
C VAL A 431 -23.56 12.69 11.37
N MET A 432 -24.59 12.86 10.56
CA MET A 432 -24.77 14.03 9.68
C MET A 432 -25.07 15.30 10.49
N ASP A 433 -25.92 15.21 11.51
CA ASP A 433 -26.22 16.32 12.43
C ASP A 433 -24.97 16.73 13.22
N ARG A 434 -24.22 15.75 13.76
CA ARG A 434 -22.92 16.01 14.40
C ARG A 434 -21.97 16.74 13.47
N ARG A 435 -21.90 16.31 12.21
CA ARG A 435 -21.05 16.94 11.20
C ARG A 435 -21.49 18.38 10.92
N LEU A 436 -22.80 18.63 10.83
CA LEU A 436 -23.37 19.96 10.65
C LEU A 436 -23.03 20.86 11.83
N GLY A 437 -23.25 20.41 13.07
CA GLY A 437 -22.92 21.17 14.27
C GLY A 437 -21.44 21.50 14.37
N ALA A 438 -20.56 20.53 14.08
CA ALA A 438 -19.11 20.76 14.04
C ALA A 438 -18.71 21.84 13.02
N ARG A 439 -19.28 21.80 11.80
CA ARG A 439 -19.05 22.82 10.77
C ARG A 439 -19.57 24.19 11.21
N GLN A 440 -20.77 24.24 11.82
CA GLN A 440 -21.39 25.48 12.30
C GLN A 440 -20.54 26.16 13.39
N LEU A 441 -19.82 25.38 14.20
CA LEU A 441 -18.89 25.86 15.22
C LEU A 441 -17.47 26.14 14.69
N GLY A 442 -17.28 26.17 13.37
CA GLY A 442 -16.01 26.58 12.77
C GLY A 442 -15.02 25.46 12.48
N MET A 443 -15.36 24.18 12.68
CA MET A 443 -14.47 23.10 12.24
C MET A 443 -14.34 23.09 10.71
N HIS A 444 -13.09 23.12 10.24
CA HIS A 444 -12.76 22.97 8.83
C HIS A 444 -12.85 21.49 8.43
N LEU A 445 -14.03 21.09 7.98
CA LEU A 445 -14.31 19.73 7.51
C LEU A 445 -14.25 19.68 5.97
N PRO A 446 -14.13 18.48 5.36
CA PRO A 446 -14.29 18.32 3.92
C PRO A 446 -15.56 19.03 3.41
N PRO A 447 -15.60 19.49 2.15
CA PRO A 447 -16.79 20.15 1.63
C PRO A 447 -17.97 19.17 1.55
N LEU A 448 -17.71 17.93 1.11
CA LEU A 448 -18.71 16.90 0.90
C LEU A 448 -18.44 15.66 1.76
N MET A 449 -19.52 15.04 2.25
CA MET A 449 -19.54 13.69 2.80
C MET A 449 -20.92 13.12 2.49
N MET A 450 -20.95 12.00 1.77
CA MET A 450 -22.19 11.40 1.29
C MET A 450 -22.52 10.16 2.12
N PRO A 451 -23.68 10.09 2.79
CA PRO A 451 -24.20 8.83 3.28
C PRO A 451 -24.68 8.00 2.09
N ARG A 452 -24.30 6.73 2.07
CA ARG A 452 -24.66 5.77 1.03
C ARG A 452 -24.98 4.44 1.67
N THR A 453 -25.61 3.54 0.92
CA THR A 453 -25.85 2.16 1.36
C THR A 453 -25.46 1.17 0.29
N PHE A 454 -25.15 -0.05 0.70
CA PHE A 454 -25.10 -1.20 -0.19
C PHE A 454 -25.79 -2.39 0.47
N ARG A 455 -26.10 -3.41 -0.33
CA ARG A 455 -26.77 -4.62 0.15
C ARG A 455 -25.74 -5.61 0.71
N GLU A 456 -25.92 -6.04 1.95
CA GLU A 456 -25.10 -7.06 2.60
C GLU A 456 -25.99 -8.24 3.03
N VAL A 457 -25.43 -9.45 3.00
CA VAL A 457 -26.08 -10.65 3.56
C VAL A 457 -25.48 -10.90 4.95
N VAL A 458 -26.34 -10.96 5.96
CA VAL A 458 -25.95 -11.01 7.36
C VAL A 458 -26.67 -12.15 8.06
N LYS A 459 -25.94 -12.95 8.83
CA LYS A 459 -26.53 -13.96 9.70
C LYS A 459 -26.77 -13.38 11.09
N ALA A 460 -28.00 -13.50 11.58
CA ALA A 460 -28.38 -13.15 12.95
C ALA A 460 -27.92 -14.26 13.92
N PRO A 461 -27.86 -13.98 15.25
CA PRO A 461 -27.44 -14.96 16.26
C PRO A 461 -28.28 -16.24 16.32
N ASP A 462 -29.54 -16.17 15.89
CA ASP A 462 -30.47 -17.30 15.78
C ASP A 462 -30.23 -18.18 14.52
N GLY A 463 -29.25 -17.83 13.69
CA GLY A 463 -28.92 -18.50 12.44
C GLY A 463 -29.72 -17.99 11.23
N THR A 464 -30.70 -17.09 11.42
CA THR A 464 -31.49 -16.53 10.34
C THR A 464 -30.63 -15.65 9.44
N THR A 465 -30.74 -15.83 8.12
CA THR A 465 -30.01 -15.02 7.14
C THR A 465 -30.90 -13.90 6.63
N HIS A 466 -30.43 -12.65 6.78
CA HIS A 466 -31.10 -11.45 6.31
C HIS A 466 -30.31 -10.78 5.20
N SER A 467 -31.02 -10.19 4.24
CA SER A 467 -30.42 -9.25 3.30
C SER A 467 -30.77 -7.82 3.72
N VAL A 468 -29.77 -7.06 4.14
CA VAL A 468 -29.94 -5.75 4.79
C VAL A 468 -29.20 -4.65 4.03
N GLN A 469 -29.63 -3.41 4.23
CA GLN A 469 -28.89 -2.23 3.78
C GLN A 469 -27.83 -1.88 4.82
N THR A 470 -26.57 -1.89 4.41
CA THR A 470 -25.44 -1.47 5.25
C THR A 470 -25.00 -0.07 4.81
N GLY A 471 -25.07 0.88 5.74
CA GLY A 471 -24.68 2.26 5.50
C GLY A 471 -23.17 2.49 5.58
N TYR A 472 -22.70 3.42 4.76
CA TYR A 472 -21.32 3.91 4.76
C TYR A 472 -21.26 5.40 4.45
N PHE A 473 -20.17 6.04 4.83
CA PHE A 473 -19.88 7.44 4.52
C PHE A 473 -18.75 7.51 3.51
N GLU A 474 -18.96 8.27 2.44
CA GLU A 474 -17.99 8.51 1.38
C GLU A 474 -17.56 9.99 1.39
N ARG A 475 -16.26 10.23 1.21
CA ARG A 475 -15.72 11.58 0.97
C ARG A 475 -14.52 11.52 0.04
N ASP A 476 -14.12 12.68 -0.48
CA ASP A 476 -12.84 12.82 -1.17
C ASP A 476 -11.66 12.57 -0.22
N TYR A 477 -10.60 11.98 -0.77
CA TYR A 477 -9.29 11.97 -0.13
C TYR A 477 -8.73 13.40 -0.06
N ILE A 478 -8.01 13.69 1.03
CA ILE A 478 -7.44 15.02 1.28
C ILE A 478 -5.94 14.93 1.01
N SER A 479 -5.49 15.53 -0.09
CA SER A 479 -4.06 15.58 -0.45
C SER A 479 -3.31 16.56 0.46
N GLY A 480 -2.53 16.03 1.39
CA GLY A 480 -1.78 16.80 2.37
C GLY A 480 -1.07 15.92 3.40
N PHE A 481 -0.49 16.56 4.41
CA PHE A 481 0.22 15.88 5.50
C PHE A 481 -0.63 15.84 6.76
N ALA A 482 -0.79 14.65 7.35
CA ALA A 482 -1.32 14.56 8.70
C ALA A 482 -0.39 15.31 9.67
N THR A 483 -0.95 16.11 10.59
CA THR A 483 -0.15 17.02 11.44
C THR A 483 0.92 16.29 12.27
N ASN A 484 0.66 15.04 12.66
CA ASN A 484 1.58 14.19 13.41
C ASN A 484 2.60 13.42 12.55
N LYS A 485 2.59 13.61 11.22
CA LYS A 485 3.44 12.91 10.24
C LYS A 485 4.12 13.87 9.27
N ILE A 486 4.31 15.13 9.68
CA ILE A 486 5.03 16.12 8.86
C ILE A 486 6.53 15.74 8.86
N PRO A 487 7.18 15.62 7.69
CA PRO A 487 8.62 15.35 7.64
C PRO A 487 9.45 16.46 8.30
N GLU A 488 10.53 16.08 8.99
CA GLU A 488 11.39 17.02 9.73
C GLU A 488 11.99 18.11 8.83
N THR A 489 12.23 17.81 7.54
CA THR A 489 12.77 18.76 6.55
C THR A 489 11.91 20.01 6.40
N PHE A 490 10.59 19.93 6.58
CA PHE A 490 9.71 21.09 6.52
C PHE A 490 9.91 22.05 7.71
N TYR A 491 10.37 21.55 8.86
CA TYR A 491 10.60 22.37 10.05
C TYR A 491 11.84 23.26 9.92
N ALA A 492 12.72 23.03 8.94
CA ALA A 492 13.82 23.95 8.64
C ALA A 492 13.32 25.36 8.28
N SER A 493 12.17 25.46 7.60
CA SER A 493 11.56 26.73 7.21
C SER A 493 10.87 27.41 8.39
N SER A 494 11.28 28.65 8.71
CA SER A 494 10.63 29.48 9.72
C SER A 494 9.19 29.84 9.35
N ALA A 495 8.95 30.14 8.06
CA ALA A 495 7.62 30.45 7.54
C ALA A 495 6.68 29.25 7.65
N PHE A 496 7.18 28.03 7.39
CA PHE A 496 6.41 26.80 7.58
C PHE A 496 6.04 26.61 9.05
N ARG A 497 7.03 26.70 9.95
CA ARG A 497 6.83 26.57 11.40
C ARG A 497 5.78 27.53 11.95
N GLN A 498 5.84 28.81 11.56
CA GLN A 498 4.86 29.81 11.97
C GLN A 498 3.46 29.52 11.40
N GLY A 499 3.37 29.19 10.10
CA GLY A 499 2.11 28.82 9.46
C GLY A 499 1.45 27.61 10.12
N LEU A 500 2.25 26.60 10.46
CA LEU A 500 1.80 25.40 11.18
C LEU A 500 1.22 25.75 12.56
N CYS A 501 1.94 26.53 13.37
CA CYS A 501 1.49 26.90 14.72
C CYS A 501 0.17 27.67 14.67
N ARG A 502 0.05 28.62 13.72
CA ARG A 502 -1.19 29.38 13.51
C ARG A 502 -2.36 28.46 13.16
N LEU A 503 -2.19 27.56 12.19
CA LEU A 503 -3.25 26.64 11.76
C LEU A 503 -3.64 25.65 12.87
N LEU A 504 -2.68 25.16 13.65
CA LEU A 504 -2.97 24.30 14.79
C LEU A 504 -3.76 25.04 15.88
N GLY A 505 -3.39 26.29 16.19
CA GLY A 505 -4.13 27.12 17.16
C GLY A 505 -5.57 27.37 16.71
N GLN A 506 -5.75 27.75 15.44
CA GLN A 506 -7.06 27.91 14.82
C GLN A 506 -7.89 26.62 14.83
N ALA A 507 -7.27 25.45 14.64
CA ALA A 507 -7.98 24.17 14.67
C ALA A 507 -8.33 23.71 16.11
N ALA A 508 -7.51 24.06 17.09
CA ALA A 508 -7.72 23.70 18.50
C ALA A 508 -8.98 24.37 19.08
N ALA A 509 -9.28 25.62 18.72
CA ALA A 509 -10.43 26.36 19.20
C ALA A 509 -11.79 25.68 18.92
N PRO A 510 -12.19 25.39 17.66
CA PRO A 510 -13.43 24.67 17.40
C PRO A 510 -13.39 23.22 17.92
N ASN A 511 -12.21 22.59 18.02
CA ASN A 511 -12.04 21.25 18.58
C ASN A 511 -12.40 21.17 20.07
N ILE A 512 -11.93 22.13 20.87
CA ILE A 512 -12.27 22.18 22.30
C ILE A 512 -13.73 22.56 22.53
N ILE A 513 -14.28 23.48 21.72
CA ILE A 513 -15.69 23.89 21.81
C ILE A 513 -16.62 22.68 21.62
N VAL A 514 -16.43 21.90 20.55
CA VAL A 514 -17.27 20.71 20.33
C VAL A 514 -16.94 19.58 21.31
N GLY A 515 -15.89 19.68 22.12
CA GLY A 515 -15.49 18.65 23.07
C GLY A 515 -15.14 17.32 22.39
N ARG A 516 -14.28 17.35 21.37
CA ARG A 516 -13.93 16.16 20.59
C ARG A 516 -13.06 15.21 21.40
N ALA A 517 -13.56 14.01 21.67
CA ALA A 517 -12.88 13.04 22.53
C ALA A 517 -13.18 11.59 22.13
N ALA A 518 -12.35 10.67 22.60
CA ALA A 518 -12.60 9.24 22.53
C ALA A 518 -13.81 8.89 23.40
N VAL A 519 -14.69 8.03 22.87
CA VAL A 519 -15.88 7.57 23.61
C VAL A 519 -15.46 6.82 24.88
N GLU A 520 -14.40 6.03 24.78
CA GLU A 520 -13.78 5.34 25.92
C GLU A 520 -12.71 6.23 26.55
N GLY A 521 -12.80 6.44 27.87
CA GLY A 521 -11.83 7.21 28.64
C GLY A 521 -11.92 8.73 28.49
N GLY A 522 -12.70 9.26 27.54
CA GLY A 522 -12.95 10.71 27.42
C GLY A 522 -11.71 11.54 27.06
N ARG A 523 -10.64 10.89 26.57
CA ARG A 523 -9.39 11.56 26.18
C ARG A 523 -9.60 12.41 24.94
N THR A 524 -9.08 13.64 24.95
CA THR A 524 -9.18 14.57 23.83
C THR A 524 -8.57 13.98 22.56
N ILE A 525 -9.24 14.21 21.41
CA ILE A 525 -8.74 13.83 20.09
C ILE A 525 -8.33 15.09 19.33
N PHE A 526 -7.03 15.35 19.33
CA PHE A 526 -6.42 16.47 18.61
C PHE A 526 -4.96 16.15 18.28
N ASP A 527 -4.54 16.46 17.06
CA ASP A 527 -3.19 16.19 16.55
C ASP A 527 -2.84 14.69 16.59
N ASP A 528 -3.83 13.84 16.31
CA ASP A 528 -3.71 12.37 16.33
C ASP A 528 -3.59 11.75 14.92
N GLY A 529 -3.64 12.60 13.90
CA GLY A 529 -3.52 12.25 12.48
C GLY A 529 -4.82 12.41 11.68
N ASP A 530 -5.92 12.85 12.31
CA ASP A 530 -7.14 13.22 11.60
C ASP A 530 -7.07 14.66 11.03
N GLU A 531 -6.21 15.53 11.58
CA GLU A 531 -5.93 16.86 11.05
C GLU A 531 -4.91 16.79 9.90
N VAL A 532 -5.31 17.26 8.71
CA VAL A 532 -4.49 17.22 7.49
C VAL A 532 -4.18 18.64 7.02
N ILE A 533 -2.90 18.95 6.85
CA ILE A 533 -2.40 20.22 6.33
C ILE A 533 -2.24 20.15 4.82
N LEU A 534 -2.84 21.13 4.15
CA LEU A 534 -2.68 21.38 2.73
C LEU A 534 -1.63 22.46 2.55
N LEU A 535 -0.71 22.22 1.62
CA LEU A 535 0.35 23.16 1.27
C LEU A 535 -0.06 23.97 0.03
N ASN A 536 0.37 25.23 -0.02
CA ASN A 536 0.26 26.04 -1.22
C ASN A 536 1.38 25.72 -2.23
N ALA A 537 1.38 26.44 -3.36
CA ALA A 537 2.40 26.29 -4.41
C ALA A 537 3.85 26.52 -3.92
N PHE A 538 4.05 27.20 -2.79
CA PHE A 538 5.35 27.45 -2.18
C PHE A 538 5.72 26.44 -1.09
N GLN A 539 4.99 25.32 -0.99
CA GLN A 539 5.19 24.31 0.05
C GLN A 539 5.00 24.84 1.48
N LEU A 540 4.23 25.92 1.65
CA LEU A 540 3.91 26.50 2.95
C LEU A 540 2.49 26.09 3.39
N PRO A 541 2.24 25.98 4.71
CA PRO A 541 0.91 25.62 5.23
C PRO A 541 -0.14 26.66 4.83
N ASP A 542 -1.16 26.24 4.09
CA ASP A 542 -2.26 27.08 3.63
C ASP A 542 -3.52 26.85 4.46
N ARG A 543 -3.93 25.58 4.60
CA ARG A 543 -5.16 25.19 5.29
C ARG A 543 -4.97 23.91 6.08
N LEU A 544 -5.72 23.80 7.16
CA LEU A 544 -5.87 22.56 7.92
C LEU A 544 -7.31 22.09 7.79
N ILE A 545 -7.47 20.84 7.35
CA ILE A 545 -8.77 20.17 7.21
C ILE A 545 -8.80 19.00 8.19
N LEU A 546 -9.82 18.96 9.05
CA LEU A 546 -10.11 17.81 9.89
C LEU A 546 -10.84 16.76 9.05
N ALA A 547 -10.18 15.65 8.75
CA ALA A 547 -10.68 14.60 7.87
C ALA A 547 -12.00 14.00 8.36
N GLU A 548 -12.16 13.83 9.67
CA GLU A 548 -13.38 13.32 10.29
C GLU A 548 -13.67 13.90 11.68
N PRO A 549 -14.89 14.40 11.94
CA PRO A 549 -15.31 14.91 13.25
C PRO A 549 -15.72 13.76 14.21
N THR A 550 -15.15 12.57 14.04
CA THR A 550 -15.41 11.45 14.95
C THR A 550 -14.98 11.84 16.36
N GLY A 551 -15.86 11.58 17.34
CA GLY A 551 -15.68 11.97 18.73
C GLY A 551 -16.17 13.37 19.09
N SER A 552 -16.66 14.17 18.13
CA SER A 552 -17.26 15.47 18.45
C SER A 552 -18.50 15.30 19.33
N PHE A 553 -18.68 16.24 20.25
CA PHE A 553 -19.73 16.27 21.28
C PHE A 553 -19.68 15.11 22.27
N VAL A 554 -18.51 14.49 22.49
CA VAL A 554 -18.35 13.49 23.57
C VAL A 554 -18.14 14.19 24.92
N ASN A 555 -17.22 15.16 24.98
CA ASN A 555 -16.97 15.96 26.18
C ASN A 555 -17.83 17.24 26.19
N TYR A 556 -19.13 17.10 25.96
CA TYR A 556 -20.05 18.23 25.80
C TYR A 556 -20.41 18.95 27.11
N LYS A 557 -20.21 18.30 28.27
CA LYS A 557 -20.39 18.91 29.61
C LYS A 557 -19.08 19.27 30.32
N ARG A 558 -17.93 18.77 29.86
CA ARG A 558 -16.66 18.87 30.60
C ARG A 558 -16.10 20.30 30.56
N PRO A 559 -15.66 20.90 31.68
CA PRO A 559 -15.05 22.22 31.67
C PRO A 559 -13.82 22.29 30.76
N TYR A 560 -13.63 23.40 30.03
CA TYR A 560 -12.50 23.55 29.11
C TYR A 560 -11.14 23.45 29.80
N GLY A 561 -11.02 23.98 31.02
CA GLY A 561 -9.78 23.95 31.79
C GLY A 561 -9.30 22.55 32.18
N GLU A 562 -10.17 21.53 32.17
CA GLU A 562 -9.77 20.14 32.42
C GLU A 562 -9.16 19.45 31.19
N THR A 563 -9.44 19.96 29.99
CA THR A 563 -8.99 19.36 28.72
C THR A 563 -7.92 20.20 28.02
N ILE A 564 -7.69 21.44 28.45
CA ILE A 564 -6.81 22.40 27.77
C ILE A 564 -5.36 21.89 27.67
N ALA A 565 -4.89 21.15 28.69
CA ALA A 565 -3.56 20.56 28.71
C ALA A 565 -3.32 19.56 27.56
N ASP A 566 -4.36 18.86 27.09
CA ASP A 566 -4.24 17.94 25.95
C ASP A 566 -3.90 18.68 24.64
N TYR A 567 -4.35 19.94 24.51
CA TYR A 567 -4.02 20.78 23.35
C TYR A 567 -2.59 21.35 23.44
N ALA A 568 -2.13 21.69 24.64
CA ALA A 568 -0.73 22.08 24.86
C ALA A 568 0.25 20.94 24.52
N ALA A 569 -0.14 19.69 24.77
CA ALA A 569 0.67 18.53 24.42
C ALA A 569 1.00 18.44 22.92
N ALA A 570 0.15 18.98 22.03
CA ALA A 570 0.47 19.06 20.60
C ALA A 570 1.70 19.94 20.33
N MET A 571 1.88 21.02 21.07
CA MET A 571 3.08 21.86 21.00
C MET A 571 4.27 21.20 21.69
N ASN A 572 4.08 20.68 22.92
CA ASN A 572 5.18 20.14 23.74
C ASN A 572 5.89 18.98 23.03
N ARG A 573 5.16 18.09 22.33
CA ARG A 573 5.75 16.99 21.55
C ARG A 573 6.73 17.47 20.48
N ARG A 574 6.57 18.69 19.98
CA ARG A 574 7.40 19.24 18.90
C ARG A 574 8.49 20.19 19.40
N LYS A 575 8.67 20.40 20.71
CA LYS A 575 9.63 21.38 21.26
C LYS A 575 11.02 21.32 20.61
N HIS A 576 11.55 20.10 20.42
CA HIS A 576 12.86 19.86 19.80
C HIS A 576 12.96 20.28 18.31
N LEU A 577 11.83 20.45 17.61
CA LEU A 577 11.77 20.85 16.20
C LEU A 577 11.72 22.38 16.03
N PHE A 578 11.59 23.16 17.11
CA PHE A 578 11.47 24.61 17.06
C PHE A 578 12.67 25.30 17.74
N PRO A 579 13.62 25.86 16.96
CA PRO A 579 14.67 26.73 17.47
C PRO A 579 14.22 27.87 18.40
N ASP A 580 13.06 28.49 18.12
CA ASP A 580 12.40 29.46 19.00
C ASP A 580 11.03 28.93 19.39
N PHE A 581 11.02 28.04 20.37
CA PHE A 581 9.79 27.40 20.85
C PHE A 581 8.83 28.40 21.52
N LYS A 582 9.36 29.46 22.14
CA LYS A 582 8.56 30.47 22.82
C LYS A 582 7.74 31.30 21.83
N LEU A 583 8.33 31.70 20.70
CA LEU A 583 7.59 32.36 19.63
C LEU A 583 6.53 31.44 19.04
N ALA A 584 6.87 30.17 18.80
CA ALA A 584 5.93 29.17 18.28
C ALA A 584 4.71 28.98 19.20
N ALA A 585 4.95 28.86 20.52
CA ALA A 585 3.91 28.77 21.53
C ALA A 585 2.99 30.00 21.54
N ARG A 586 3.55 31.21 21.46
CA ARG A 586 2.76 32.45 21.36
C ARG A 586 1.87 32.46 20.13
N THR A 587 2.43 32.18 18.96
CA THR A 587 1.65 32.14 17.70
C THR A 587 0.50 31.13 17.78
N PHE A 588 0.73 29.96 18.36
CA PHE A 588 -0.31 28.95 18.57
C PHE A 588 -1.42 29.44 19.51
N VAL A 589 -1.06 29.99 20.67
CA VAL A 589 -2.02 30.45 21.68
C VAL A 589 -2.81 31.66 21.21
N GLU A 590 -2.16 32.66 20.59
CA GLU A 590 -2.81 33.84 20.03
C GLU A 590 -3.83 33.43 18.95
N SER A 591 -3.45 32.53 18.06
CA SER A 591 -4.34 32.03 17.00
C SER A 591 -5.53 31.23 17.55
N PHE A 592 -5.34 30.52 18.68
CA PHE A 592 -6.42 29.85 19.40
C PHE A 592 -7.39 30.84 20.03
N GLU A 593 -6.87 31.87 20.72
CA GLU A 593 -7.67 32.91 21.37
C GLU A 593 -8.52 33.69 20.36
N ASP A 594 -7.90 34.10 19.25
CA ASP A 594 -8.56 34.83 18.17
C ASP A 594 -9.72 34.02 17.58
N GLU A 595 -9.49 32.74 17.30
CA GLU A 595 -10.50 31.88 16.69
C GLU A 595 -11.64 31.53 17.67
N LEU A 596 -11.32 31.26 18.93
CA LEU A 596 -12.33 31.04 19.98
C LEU A 596 -13.21 32.28 20.16
N THR A 597 -12.60 33.46 20.22
CA THR A 597 -13.31 34.75 20.33
C THR A 597 -14.18 35.00 19.11
N ARG A 598 -13.67 34.71 17.91
CA ARG A 598 -14.42 34.84 16.65
C ARG A 598 -15.66 33.95 16.65
N ILE A 599 -15.54 32.68 17.04
CA ILE A 599 -16.66 31.73 17.11
C ILE A 599 -17.67 32.15 18.18
N GLN A 600 -17.21 32.56 19.37
CA GLN A 600 -18.09 33.05 20.45
C GLN A 600 -18.87 34.30 20.01
N ARG A 601 -18.22 35.25 19.34
CA ARG A 601 -18.87 36.44 18.80
C ARG A 601 -19.94 36.07 17.77
N LEU A 602 -19.62 35.19 16.84
CA LEU A 602 -20.58 34.72 15.84
C LEU A 602 -21.80 34.03 16.46
N TYR A 603 -21.61 33.23 17.51
CA TYR A 603 -22.70 32.64 18.28
C TYR A 603 -23.60 33.74 18.86
N ARG A 604 -23.02 34.72 19.56
CA ARG A 604 -23.80 35.80 20.20
C ARG A 604 -24.55 36.67 19.19
N GLU A 605 -23.93 37.01 18.07
CA GLU A 605 -24.54 37.79 16.99
C GLU A 605 -25.68 37.05 16.27
N ARG A 606 -25.57 35.72 16.15
CA ARG A 606 -26.51 34.88 15.40
C ARG A 606 -27.23 33.86 16.27
N ARG A 607 -27.47 34.21 17.55
CA ARG A 607 -27.93 33.28 18.59
C ARG A 607 -29.17 32.48 18.17
N ALA A 608 -30.18 33.13 17.61
CA ALA A 608 -31.40 32.47 17.15
C ALA A 608 -31.14 31.35 16.11
N GLY A 609 -30.16 31.53 15.22
CA GLY A 609 -29.79 30.52 14.24
C GLY A 609 -29.05 29.34 14.84
N PHE A 610 -28.20 29.58 15.84
CA PHE A 610 -27.49 28.52 16.55
C PHE A 610 -28.43 27.73 17.47
N ASP A 611 -29.22 28.41 18.30
CA ASP A 611 -30.14 27.77 19.25
C ASP A 611 -31.25 26.99 18.50
N GLY A 612 -31.65 27.46 17.31
CA GLY A 612 -32.67 26.82 16.47
C GLY A 612 -32.19 25.62 15.65
N LEU A 613 -30.88 25.37 15.54
CA LEU A 613 -30.31 24.44 14.54
C LEU A 613 -30.85 23.00 14.63
N PHE A 614 -31.06 22.48 15.85
CA PHE A 614 -31.54 21.12 16.09
C PHE A 614 -32.87 21.10 16.87
N ARG A 615 -33.68 22.16 16.74
CA ARG A 615 -34.92 22.32 17.54
C ARG A 615 -35.94 21.20 17.32
N ASP A 616 -35.96 20.61 16.13
CA ASP A 616 -36.92 19.58 15.73
C ASP A 616 -36.40 18.16 16.00
N ARG A 617 -35.16 18.03 16.52
CA ARG A 617 -34.57 16.73 16.88
C ARG A 617 -34.90 16.38 18.33
N PRO A 618 -35.09 15.09 18.67
CA PRO A 618 -35.43 14.66 20.03
C PRO A 618 -34.42 15.15 21.07
N ILE A 619 -34.95 15.61 22.22
CA ILE A 619 -34.13 16.00 23.36
C ILE A 619 -34.08 14.81 24.33
N ASP A 620 -32.87 14.28 24.53
CA ASP A 620 -32.58 13.26 25.54
C ASP A 620 -31.32 13.67 26.29
N GLU A 621 -31.44 13.82 27.61
CA GLU A 621 -30.35 14.21 28.49
C GLU A 621 -29.23 13.17 28.56
N ASN A 622 -29.52 11.92 28.16
CA ASN A 622 -28.55 10.84 27.98
C ASN A 622 -27.66 11.03 26.74
N GLY A 623 -27.85 12.14 26.01
CA GLY A 623 -26.91 12.62 25.02
C GLY A 623 -27.43 12.52 23.58
N SER A 624 -28.65 12.97 23.32
CA SER A 624 -29.05 13.31 21.94
C SER A 624 -28.24 14.49 21.40
N ILE A 625 -28.21 14.67 20.08
CA ILE A 625 -27.46 15.78 19.47
C ILE A 625 -27.99 17.15 19.93
N SER A 626 -29.30 17.32 20.06
CA SER A 626 -29.92 18.57 20.53
C SER A 626 -29.47 18.95 21.93
N TRP A 627 -29.44 17.97 22.85
CA TRP A 627 -28.98 18.20 24.22
C TRP A 627 -27.49 18.53 24.28
N ARG A 628 -26.67 17.75 23.56
CA ARG A 628 -25.22 18.00 23.48
C ARG A 628 -24.90 19.38 22.89
N TRP A 629 -25.64 19.76 21.85
CA TRP A 629 -25.52 21.06 21.19
C TRP A 629 -25.81 22.20 22.15
N LYS A 630 -26.94 22.13 22.88
CA LYS A 630 -27.31 23.10 23.91
C LYS A 630 -26.19 23.28 24.94
N CYS A 631 -25.68 22.19 25.52
CA CYS A 631 -24.61 22.27 26.51
C CYS A 631 -23.32 22.90 25.96
N VAL A 632 -22.96 22.61 24.70
CA VAL A 632 -21.78 23.20 24.06
C VAL A 632 -21.96 24.71 23.85
N LEU A 633 -23.14 25.15 23.40
CA LEU A 633 -23.42 26.59 23.24
C LEU A 633 -23.41 27.33 24.57
N GLU A 634 -23.99 26.75 25.63
CA GLU A 634 -23.94 27.31 26.98
C GLU A 634 -22.48 27.44 27.48
N ARG A 635 -21.64 26.42 27.27
CA ARG A 635 -20.21 26.49 27.62
C ARG A 635 -19.47 27.54 26.79
N LEU A 636 -19.74 27.62 25.49
CA LEU A 636 -19.17 28.61 24.58
C LEU A 636 -19.55 30.04 24.99
N ASP A 637 -20.78 30.28 25.45
CA ASP A 637 -21.21 31.63 25.83
C ASP A 637 -20.58 32.09 27.14
N ASN A 638 -20.36 31.16 28.07
CA ASN A 638 -19.88 31.46 29.42
C ASN A 638 -18.35 31.49 29.56
N VAL A 639 -17.59 30.99 28.59
CA VAL A 639 -16.13 30.97 28.68
C VAL A 639 -15.51 32.36 28.48
N ASN A 640 -14.50 32.68 29.28
CA ASN A 640 -13.60 33.78 29.02
C ASN A 640 -12.43 33.30 28.15
N ALA A 641 -12.44 33.66 26.87
CA ALA A 641 -11.44 33.21 25.88
C ALA A 641 -10.01 33.56 26.30
N HIS A 642 -9.78 34.78 26.78
CA HIS A 642 -8.46 35.25 27.24
C HIS A 642 -7.95 34.46 28.45
N ALA A 643 -8.81 34.18 29.42
CA ALA A 643 -8.44 33.37 30.59
C ALA A 643 -8.06 31.94 30.19
N LEU A 644 -8.80 31.34 29.26
CA LEU A 644 -8.48 29.99 28.75
C LEU A 644 -7.19 29.97 27.92
N ALA A 645 -6.93 30.99 27.11
CA ALA A 645 -5.69 31.13 26.35
C ALA A 645 -4.46 31.26 27.26
N ARG A 646 -4.57 32.02 28.36
CA ARG A 646 -3.51 32.07 29.38
C ARG A 646 -3.27 30.69 30.01
N GLN A 647 -4.34 29.99 30.38
CA GLN A 647 -4.21 28.62 30.91
C GLN A 647 -3.56 27.66 29.91
N LEU A 648 -3.86 27.80 28.61
CA LEU A 648 -3.21 27.03 27.55
C LEU A 648 -1.71 27.33 27.49
N MET A 649 -1.32 28.61 27.56
CA MET A 649 0.10 29.00 27.60
C MET A 649 0.81 28.42 28.83
N ASP A 650 0.17 28.43 30.00
CA ASP A 650 0.74 27.88 31.25
C ASP A 650 0.96 26.36 31.18
N CYS A 651 0.24 25.65 30.30
CA CYS A 651 0.41 24.21 30.08
C CYS A 651 1.50 23.88 29.03
N ILE A 652 2.07 24.88 28.34
CA ILE A 652 3.13 24.67 27.35
C ILE A 652 4.49 24.69 28.07
N ASP A 653 5.29 23.66 27.84
CA ASP A 653 6.60 23.48 28.48
C ASP A 653 7.64 24.41 27.85
N LEU A 654 7.63 25.72 28.19
CA LEU A 654 8.53 26.74 27.61
C LEU A 654 10.01 26.44 27.85
#